data_AF-A0A3D0XD50-F1
#
_entry.id   AF-A0A3D0XD50-F1
#
_cell.length_a   1.000
_cell.length_b   1.000
_cell.length_c   1.000
_cell.angle_alpha   90.00
_cell.angle_beta   90.00
_cell.angle_gamma   90.00
#
_symmetry.space_group_name_H-M   'P 1'
#
loop_
_entity.id
_entity.type
_entity.pdbx_description
1 polymer ?
#
loop_
_entity_poly.entity_id
_entity_poly.type
_entity_poly.pdbx_seq_one_letter_code
_entity_poly.pdbx_strand_id
1 'polypeptide(L)'
;MDLGSDILDKYIGKRLDGRYEIHELIGVGGMANVYRCTDTVDDREVAIKILKDEYLNNEEFIRRFKNESKAIAMLSHPNIVKVYDVSFGDMIQYIVMEYIDGITLKEYIDKQGIIEWKDALHLTTQVLKALQHAHECGIVHRDIKPQNIMLLQDGTIKVTDFGIARFSDKATRTMTEQAIGSVHYIAPEQARGDVTDGKTDIYSVGVMLYEMLTGKLPFDSDSAVSVALMQLQSTPKRPREINPGIPIGLEQITLKAMQKQPSDRYASAAEMLSDIERFRLNPSIVFDYGSSFVDNQPTKFVTFLKDAKNNNSYDDSFNENKEDSSDYYFDDNEDEHEAKQHKPSYYAIKGVLISALFVCAVFFVIALVRGCSSTQSKDVEVPDFVGKTLVEVKENNEDNFQFEINSKYDDSKDMGIILDQEPAAGSMKVKTGSTIKLTVNGTDTEVSVPFVTNYSESESLQALKDKSLVPQVVYVENTKTPKGYVIDTFPKAGAKTTIGSDVYIYVANGARSTQVTIPSVEGQNLSEARSALNELGLTVETVYDDDSKEAKDTVICSSPLPYGKVDEGTVVTLTVSSGKGDKKTVDVFVDLPADVSDSVSMTVIIDGVLDSQYSKTLVPKYNKTYTLQITGSGTSNVVVQLDGEAYREYTIDFATGSVTNTVNHEYNYPTTAPIVPSTQPPTQPDIIHTEPPTTEPVTDDFNIFG
;
A
#
# COMPACT_ATOMS: atom_id res chain seq x y z
N MET A 1 -23.51 -47.75 -51.28
CA MET A 1 -22.06 -47.73 -51.00
C MET A 1 -21.63 -46.29 -51.12
N ASP A 2 -21.22 -45.70 -50.01
CA ASP A 2 -20.43 -44.48 -50.04
C ASP A 2 -19.32 -44.69 -49.01
N LEU A 3 -18.11 -44.98 -49.51
CA LEU A 3 -16.96 -45.30 -48.69
C LEU A 3 -16.23 -43.99 -48.38
N GLY A 4 -16.86 -43.19 -47.52
CA GLY A 4 -16.20 -42.07 -46.87
C GLY A 4 -14.90 -42.57 -46.25
N SER A 5 -13.78 -41.98 -46.65
CA SER A 5 -12.47 -42.50 -46.28
C SER A 5 -12.17 -42.18 -44.82
N ASP A 6 -12.29 -43.18 -43.95
CA ASP A 6 -11.57 -43.22 -42.68
C ASP A 6 -10.07 -43.20 -42.96
N ILE A 7 -9.52 -42.00 -43.12
CA ILE A 7 -8.07 -41.78 -43.15
C ILE A 7 -7.58 -41.95 -41.71
N LEU A 8 -7.41 -43.21 -41.33
CA LEU A 8 -6.82 -43.61 -40.06
C LEU A 8 -5.49 -42.87 -39.90
N ASP A 9 -5.31 -42.15 -38.79
CA ASP A 9 -4.15 -41.29 -38.59
C ASP A 9 -2.84 -42.07 -38.80
N LYS A 10 -1.86 -41.41 -39.44
CA LYS A 10 -0.57 -41.99 -39.83
C LYS A 10 0.17 -42.68 -38.67
N TYR A 11 -0.10 -42.32 -37.42
CA TYR A 11 0.63 -42.74 -36.23
C TYR A 11 -0.18 -43.54 -35.20
N ILE A 12 -1.52 -43.46 -35.20
CA ILE A 12 -2.38 -44.22 -34.26
C ILE A 12 -2.15 -45.74 -34.40
N GLY A 13 -2.08 -46.43 -33.26
CA GLY A 13 -1.84 -47.89 -33.18
C GLY A 13 -0.40 -48.31 -33.52
N LYS A 14 0.55 -47.35 -33.63
CA LYS A 14 1.97 -47.62 -33.88
C LYS A 14 2.80 -47.28 -32.65
N ARG A 15 4.04 -47.78 -32.62
CA ARG A 15 5.01 -47.53 -31.55
C ARG A 15 6.24 -46.80 -32.09
N LEU A 16 6.52 -45.59 -31.56
CA LEU A 16 7.73 -44.82 -31.90
C LEU A 16 8.95 -45.35 -31.14
N ASP A 17 10.08 -45.44 -31.84
CA ASP A 17 11.39 -45.90 -31.35
C ASP A 17 11.35 -47.18 -30.47
N GLY A 18 10.37 -48.05 -30.73
CA GLY A 18 10.11 -49.27 -29.96
C GLY A 18 9.54 -49.07 -28.54
N ARG A 19 9.36 -47.81 -28.10
CA ARG A 19 9.06 -47.42 -26.71
C ARG A 19 7.69 -46.79 -26.51
N TYR A 20 7.26 -45.88 -27.39
CA TYR A 20 6.09 -45.05 -27.16
C TYR A 20 4.91 -45.47 -28.02
N GLU A 21 3.88 -46.06 -27.42
CA GLU A 21 2.69 -46.58 -28.12
C GLU A 21 1.61 -45.51 -28.23
N ILE A 22 1.14 -45.23 -29.45
CA ILE A 22 0.25 -44.11 -29.77
C ILE A 22 -1.21 -44.56 -29.81
N HIS A 23 -2.05 -43.95 -28.97
CA HIS A 23 -3.46 -44.34 -28.82
C HIS A 23 -4.40 -43.44 -29.61
N GLU A 24 -4.31 -42.12 -29.43
CA GLU A 24 -5.24 -41.17 -30.04
C GLU A 24 -4.63 -39.78 -30.25
N LEU A 25 -5.24 -39.01 -31.15
CA LEU A 25 -4.90 -37.62 -31.46
C LEU A 25 -5.66 -36.68 -30.50
N ILE A 26 -4.95 -36.03 -29.58
CA ILE A 26 -5.53 -35.14 -28.55
C ILE A 26 -5.42 -33.65 -28.89
N GLY A 27 -4.63 -33.27 -29.90
CA GLY A 27 -4.53 -31.87 -30.32
C GLY A 27 -3.96 -31.68 -31.73
N VAL A 28 -4.49 -30.71 -32.47
CA VAL A 28 -4.03 -30.35 -33.82
C VAL A 28 -3.59 -28.89 -33.82
N GLY A 29 -2.28 -28.65 -33.74
CA GLY A 29 -1.69 -27.32 -33.88
C GLY A 29 -1.40 -26.96 -35.34
N GLY A 30 -0.95 -25.73 -35.57
CA GLY A 30 -0.49 -25.29 -36.89
C GLY A 30 0.73 -26.09 -37.37
N MET A 31 1.78 -26.17 -36.55
CA MET A 31 3.04 -26.86 -36.86
C MET A 31 3.07 -28.37 -36.58
N ALA A 32 2.27 -28.85 -35.63
CA ALA A 32 2.46 -30.15 -34.99
C ALA A 32 1.14 -30.75 -34.50
N ASN A 33 1.07 -32.07 -34.46
CA ASN A 33 -0.02 -32.83 -33.86
C ASN A 33 0.41 -33.35 -32.48
N VAL A 34 -0.51 -33.45 -31.53
CA VAL A 34 -0.26 -33.96 -30.17
C VAL A 34 -1.11 -35.21 -29.95
N TYR A 35 -0.48 -36.28 -29.51
CA TYR A 35 -1.10 -37.59 -29.28
C TYR A 35 -1.01 -38.02 -27.81
N ARG A 36 -1.99 -38.76 -27.30
CA ARG A 36 -1.85 -39.51 -26.03
C ARG A 36 -1.22 -40.86 -26.31
N CYS A 37 -0.20 -41.19 -25.51
CA CYS A 37 0.63 -42.37 -25.71
C CYS A 37 0.97 -43.04 -24.38
N THR A 38 1.36 -44.32 -24.41
CA THR A 38 2.00 -45.00 -23.27
C THR A 38 3.50 -45.16 -23.53
N ASP A 39 4.30 -44.76 -22.55
CA ASP A 39 5.73 -45.08 -22.46
C ASP A 39 5.87 -46.50 -21.92
N THR A 40 6.11 -47.48 -22.80
CA THR A 40 6.13 -48.90 -22.41
C THR A 40 7.45 -49.35 -21.77
N VAL A 41 8.31 -48.40 -21.35
CA VAL A 41 9.55 -48.67 -20.60
C VAL A 41 9.42 -48.13 -19.17
N ASP A 42 8.88 -46.92 -19.02
CA ASP A 42 8.66 -46.29 -17.70
C ASP A 42 7.23 -46.50 -17.14
N ASP A 43 6.38 -47.26 -17.84
CA ASP A 43 4.98 -47.63 -17.52
C ASP A 43 4.11 -46.44 -17.09
N ARG A 44 4.05 -45.41 -17.96
CA ARG A 44 3.27 -44.18 -17.74
C ARG A 44 2.60 -43.67 -19.01
N GLU A 45 1.56 -42.86 -18.84
CA GLU A 45 1.03 -42.04 -19.92
C GLU A 45 1.91 -40.81 -20.20
N VAL A 46 2.03 -40.47 -21.48
CA VAL A 46 2.78 -39.30 -21.97
C VAL A 46 2.03 -38.68 -23.14
N ALA A 47 2.14 -37.35 -23.28
CA ALA A 47 1.74 -36.67 -24.50
C ALA A 47 2.95 -36.64 -25.46
N ILE A 48 2.72 -36.88 -26.75
CA ILE A 48 3.78 -36.79 -27.77
C ILE A 48 3.38 -35.78 -28.84
N LYS A 49 4.18 -34.72 -28.97
CA LYS A 49 4.02 -33.67 -29.96
C LYS A 49 4.91 -33.97 -31.17
N ILE A 50 4.30 -34.40 -32.27
CA ILE A 50 4.96 -34.78 -33.53
C ILE A 50 4.88 -33.61 -34.53
N LEU A 51 6.03 -33.22 -35.07
CA LEU A 51 6.10 -32.17 -36.10
C LEU A 51 5.49 -32.68 -37.42
N LYS A 52 4.69 -31.85 -38.10
CA LYS A 52 4.05 -32.23 -39.39
C LYS A 52 5.07 -32.36 -40.51
N ASP A 53 4.83 -33.32 -41.40
CA ASP A 53 5.66 -33.65 -42.57
C ASP A 53 6.04 -32.43 -43.43
N GLU A 54 5.16 -31.43 -43.53
CA GLU A 54 5.36 -30.20 -44.32
C GLU A 54 6.53 -29.33 -43.83
N TYR A 55 6.88 -29.40 -42.54
CA TYR A 55 8.02 -28.68 -41.96
C TYR A 55 9.34 -29.47 -42.02
N LEU A 56 9.31 -30.77 -42.35
CA LEU A 56 10.51 -31.62 -42.37
C LEU A 56 11.51 -31.29 -43.48
N ASN A 57 11.15 -30.43 -44.43
CA ASN A 57 12.04 -29.97 -45.51
C ASN A 57 12.73 -28.63 -45.23
N ASN A 58 12.46 -27.98 -44.08
CA ASN A 58 13.06 -26.69 -43.72
C ASN A 58 14.14 -26.88 -42.64
N GLU A 59 15.41 -26.96 -43.05
CA GLU A 59 16.55 -27.16 -42.15
C GLU A 59 16.68 -26.08 -41.07
N GLU A 60 16.36 -24.82 -41.36
CA GLU A 60 16.43 -23.75 -40.37
C GLU A 60 15.32 -23.88 -39.32
N PHE A 61 14.08 -24.15 -39.75
CA PHE A 61 12.97 -24.42 -38.86
C PHE A 61 13.29 -25.62 -37.95
N ILE A 62 13.78 -26.71 -38.52
CA ILE A 62 14.24 -27.91 -37.80
C ILE A 62 15.34 -27.57 -36.79
N ARG A 63 16.34 -26.78 -37.18
CA ARG A 63 17.44 -26.37 -36.29
C ARG A 63 16.93 -25.53 -35.11
N ARG A 64 15.96 -24.65 -35.33
CA ARG A 64 15.31 -23.87 -34.26
C ARG A 64 14.46 -24.77 -33.35
N PHE A 65 13.61 -25.63 -33.92
CA PHE A 65 12.83 -26.65 -33.20
C PHE A 65 13.72 -27.53 -32.32
N LYS A 66 14.87 -28.00 -32.85
CA LYS A 66 15.87 -28.80 -32.12
C LYS A 66 16.50 -28.05 -30.95
N ASN A 67 16.71 -26.73 -31.07
CA ASN A 67 17.30 -25.91 -30.00
C ASN A 67 16.28 -25.54 -28.93
N GLU A 68 15.10 -25.06 -29.30
CA GLU A 68 14.07 -24.60 -28.34
C GLU A 68 13.49 -25.77 -27.55
N SER A 69 13.27 -26.94 -28.18
CA SER A 69 12.85 -28.16 -27.46
C SER A 69 13.87 -28.62 -26.42
N LYS A 70 15.18 -28.50 -26.71
CA LYS A 70 16.26 -28.82 -25.76
C LYS A 70 16.34 -27.83 -24.61
N ALA A 71 16.04 -26.56 -24.84
CA ALA A 71 15.99 -25.55 -23.79
C ALA A 71 14.81 -25.81 -22.83
N ILE A 72 13.62 -26.12 -23.38
CA ILE A 72 12.43 -26.44 -22.59
C ILE A 72 12.63 -27.73 -21.77
N ALA A 73 13.38 -28.71 -22.29
CA ALA A 73 13.77 -29.92 -21.55
C ALA A 73 14.68 -29.67 -20.31
N MET A 74 15.20 -28.45 -20.12
CA MET A 74 15.92 -28.06 -18.89
C MET A 74 15.01 -27.41 -17.84
N LEU A 75 13.75 -27.09 -18.17
CA LEU A 75 12.81 -26.48 -17.23
C LEU A 75 12.21 -27.55 -16.30
N SER A 76 12.19 -27.27 -15.00
CA SER A 76 11.60 -28.14 -13.99
C SER A 76 10.92 -27.30 -12.91
N HIS A 77 9.62 -27.08 -13.08
CA HIS A 77 8.77 -26.27 -12.21
C HIS A 77 7.37 -26.92 -12.17
N PRO A 78 6.66 -26.97 -11.02
CA PRO A 78 5.36 -27.66 -10.93
C PRO A 78 4.34 -27.16 -11.96
N ASN A 79 4.30 -25.85 -12.20
CA ASN A 79 3.39 -25.19 -13.14
C ASN A 79 3.91 -25.12 -14.59
N ILE A 80 4.90 -25.94 -14.97
CA ILE A 80 5.34 -26.12 -16.36
C ILE A 80 5.11 -27.59 -16.74
N VAL A 81 4.63 -27.86 -17.95
CA VAL A 81 4.57 -29.23 -18.49
C VAL A 81 5.98 -29.79 -18.60
N LYS A 82 6.25 -30.90 -17.90
CA LYS A 82 7.56 -31.54 -17.92
C LYS A 82 7.82 -32.22 -19.26
N VAL A 83 8.93 -31.90 -19.93
CA VAL A 83 9.44 -32.69 -21.06
C VAL A 83 10.27 -33.86 -20.52
N TYR A 84 10.05 -35.05 -21.05
CA TYR A 84 10.74 -36.29 -20.67
C TYR A 84 11.86 -36.66 -21.64
N ASP A 85 11.63 -36.49 -22.94
CA ASP A 85 12.52 -36.95 -24.01
C ASP A 85 12.28 -36.13 -25.29
N VAL A 86 13.27 -36.05 -26.18
CA VAL A 86 13.13 -35.37 -27.47
C VAL A 86 13.89 -36.12 -28.57
N SER A 87 13.15 -36.73 -29.49
CA SER A 87 13.70 -37.51 -30.60
C SER A 87 13.69 -36.72 -31.90
N PHE A 88 14.74 -36.89 -32.69
CA PHE A 88 15.08 -36.04 -33.84
C PHE A 88 15.53 -36.85 -35.06
N GLY A 89 14.90 -38.00 -35.28
CA GLY A 89 15.18 -38.89 -36.40
C GLY A 89 14.88 -38.25 -37.77
N ASP A 90 15.44 -38.86 -38.82
CA ASP A 90 15.41 -38.29 -40.18
C ASP A 90 14.00 -38.24 -40.81
N MET A 91 13.08 -39.07 -40.33
CA MET A 91 11.70 -39.17 -40.84
C MET A 91 10.62 -38.60 -39.90
N ILE A 92 10.92 -38.47 -38.61
CA ILE A 92 9.97 -38.03 -37.57
C ILE A 92 10.74 -37.27 -36.49
N GLN A 93 10.24 -36.09 -36.12
CA GLN A 93 10.77 -35.31 -34.99
C GLN A 93 9.65 -35.11 -33.97
N TYR A 94 9.91 -35.45 -32.71
CA TYR A 94 8.88 -35.43 -31.67
C TYR A 94 9.42 -35.08 -30.28
N ILE A 95 8.56 -34.45 -29.48
CA ILE A 95 8.79 -34.12 -28.07
C ILE A 95 7.88 -35.02 -27.23
N VAL A 96 8.44 -35.69 -26.23
CA VAL A 96 7.69 -36.49 -25.24
C VAL A 96 7.54 -35.66 -23.97
N MET A 97 6.33 -35.51 -23.48
CA MET A 97 6.01 -34.64 -22.35
C MET A 97 4.93 -35.24 -21.44
N GLU A 98 4.77 -34.63 -20.27
CA GLU A 98 3.74 -34.92 -19.29
C GLU A 98 2.35 -34.92 -19.95
N TYR A 99 1.61 -36.04 -19.83
CA TYR A 99 0.19 -36.04 -20.19
C TYR A 99 -0.60 -35.39 -19.06
N ILE A 100 -1.45 -34.41 -19.39
CA ILE A 100 -2.23 -33.64 -18.43
C ILE A 100 -3.71 -33.98 -18.60
N ASP A 101 -4.28 -34.67 -17.62
CA ASP A 101 -5.74 -34.83 -17.49
C ASP A 101 -6.33 -33.54 -16.87
N GLY A 102 -6.93 -32.72 -17.71
CA GLY A 102 -7.45 -31.40 -17.38
C GLY A 102 -8.04 -30.70 -18.59
N ILE A 103 -8.55 -29.48 -18.39
CA ILE A 103 -9.08 -28.64 -19.48
C ILE A 103 -8.13 -27.46 -19.74
N THR A 104 -8.23 -26.82 -20.90
CA THR A 104 -7.54 -25.54 -21.10
C THR A 104 -8.16 -24.44 -20.25
N LEU A 105 -7.37 -23.44 -19.86
CA LEU A 105 -7.87 -22.24 -19.19
C LEU A 105 -8.87 -21.49 -20.10
N LYS A 106 -8.77 -21.61 -21.44
CA LYS A 106 -9.78 -21.05 -22.34
C LYS A 106 -11.14 -21.72 -22.16
N GLU A 107 -11.19 -23.04 -22.12
CA GLU A 107 -12.44 -23.77 -21.86
C GLU A 107 -12.99 -23.50 -20.45
N TYR A 108 -12.16 -23.16 -19.48
CA TYR A 108 -12.62 -22.70 -18.17
C TYR A 108 -13.26 -21.31 -18.24
N ILE A 109 -12.59 -20.34 -18.88
CA ILE A 109 -13.12 -18.99 -19.13
C ILE A 109 -14.44 -19.06 -19.90
N ASP A 110 -14.52 -19.86 -20.97
CA ASP A 110 -15.72 -19.98 -21.80
C ASP A 110 -16.89 -20.68 -21.08
N LYS A 111 -16.63 -21.42 -20.00
CA LYS A 111 -17.66 -22.04 -19.13
C LYS A 111 -18.13 -21.11 -18.00
N GLN A 112 -17.24 -20.29 -17.43
CA GLN A 112 -17.57 -19.40 -16.31
C GLN A 112 -18.02 -18.00 -16.77
N GLY A 113 -17.54 -17.52 -17.91
CA GLY A 113 -17.69 -16.14 -18.37
C GLY A 113 -16.81 -15.18 -17.56
N ILE A 114 -17.27 -14.77 -16.38
CA ILE A 114 -16.54 -13.88 -15.46
C ILE A 114 -16.04 -14.72 -14.28
N ILE A 115 -14.74 -14.71 -14.03
CA ILE A 115 -14.09 -15.44 -12.94
C ILE A 115 -13.97 -14.52 -11.72
N GLU A 116 -14.10 -15.05 -10.49
CA GLU A 116 -13.92 -14.22 -9.29
C GLU A 116 -12.49 -13.66 -9.25
N TRP A 117 -12.31 -12.43 -8.76
CA TRP A 117 -11.00 -11.79 -8.80
C TRP A 117 -9.94 -12.57 -8.00
N LYS A 118 -10.35 -13.32 -6.97
CA LYS A 118 -9.47 -14.21 -6.20
C LYS A 118 -8.98 -15.41 -7.02
N ASP A 119 -9.87 -16.06 -7.77
CA ASP A 119 -9.53 -17.19 -8.63
C ASP A 119 -8.64 -16.72 -9.79
N ALA A 120 -8.99 -15.60 -10.42
CA ALA A 120 -8.17 -14.97 -11.46
C ALA A 120 -6.77 -14.60 -10.95
N LEU A 121 -6.67 -14.08 -9.72
CA LEU A 121 -5.39 -13.79 -9.05
C LEU A 121 -4.59 -15.07 -8.76
N HIS A 122 -5.25 -16.13 -8.27
CA HIS A 122 -4.64 -17.42 -7.97
C HIS A 122 -4.05 -18.09 -9.22
N LEU A 123 -4.83 -18.17 -10.30
CA LEU A 123 -4.41 -18.70 -11.59
C LEU A 123 -3.24 -17.89 -12.18
N THR A 124 -3.35 -16.55 -12.16
CA THR A 124 -2.29 -15.63 -12.63
C THR A 124 -1.00 -15.78 -11.82
N THR A 125 -1.10 -15.98 -10.50
CA THR A 125 0.06 -16.19 -9.61
C THR A 125 0.83 -17.46 -9.99
N GLN A 126 0.15 -18.55 -10.34
CA GLN A 126 0.80 -19.78 -10.78
C GLN A 126 1.48 -19.60 -12.16
N VAL A 127 0.83 -18.91 -13.10
CA VAL A 127 1.40 -18.62 -14.43
C VAL A 127 2.65 -17.73 -14.34
N LEU A 128 2.63 -16.69 -13.50
CA LEU A 128 3.80 -15.83 -13.30
C LEU A 128 4.96 -16.54 -12.61
N LYS A 129 4.71 -17.51 -11.71
CA LYS A 129 5.75 -18.36 -11.13
C LYS A 129 6.42 -19.25 -12.18
N ALA A 130 5.64 -19.84 -13.08
CA ALA A 130 6.17 -20.58 -14.24
C ALA A 130 7.00 -19.68 -15.18
N LEU A 131 6.52 -18.48 -15.49
CA LEU A 131 7.23 -17.51 -16.32
C LEU A 131 8.53 -17.03 -15.68
N GLN A 132 8.53 -16.71 -14.39
CA GLN A 132 9.74 -16.29 -13.67
C GLN A 132 10.83 -17.37 -13.75
N HIS A 133 10.49 -18.63 -13.49
CA HIS A 133 11.42 -19.76 -13.61
C HIS A 133 11.99 -19.91 -15.03
N ALA A 134 11.14 -19.77 -16.05
CA ALA A 134 11.59 -19.81 -17.45
C ALA A 134 12.49 -18.62 -17.83
N HIS A 135 12.14 -17.41 -17.40
CA HIS A 135 12.90 -16.19 -17.63
C HIS A 135 14.27 -16.22 -16.94
N GLU A 136 14.37 -16.78 -15.74
CA GLU A 136 15.65 -17.05 -15.04
C GLU A 136 16.54 -18.04 -15.81
N CYS A 137 15.94 -19.01 -16.52
CA CYS A 137 16.64 -19.90 -17.44
C CYS A 137 16.93 -19.28 -18.83
N GLY A 138 16.59 -18.00 -19.05
CA GLY A 138 16.76 -17.30 -20.32
C GLY A 138 15.74 -17.66 -21.41
N ILE A 139 14.64 -18.33 -21.06
CA ILE A 139 13.61 -18.82 -21.98
C ILE A 139 12.36 -17.93 -21.89
N VAL A 140 12.05 -17.22 -22.97
CA VAL A 140 10.83 -16.43 -23.14
C VAL A 140 9.79 -17.27 -23.88
N HIS A 141 8.53 -17.27 -23.42
CA HIS A 141 7.49 -18.13 -23.97
C HIS A 141 6.95 -17.63 -25.32
N ARG A 142 6.76 -16.31 -25.47
CA ARG A 142 6.32 -15.61 -26.69
C ARG A 142 4.92 -15.99 -27.22
N ASP A 143 4.14 -16.76 -26.47
CA ASP A 143 2.80 -17.23 -26.89
C ASP A 143 1.90 -17.53 -25.68
N ILE A 144 1.98 -16.74 -24.61
CA ILE A 144 1.09 -16.91 -23.45
C ILE A 144 -0.35 -16.57 -23.84
N LYS A 145 -1.25 -17.51 -23.59
CA LYS A 145 -2.70 -17.40 -23.84
C LYS A 145 -3.44 -18.53 -23.11
N PRO A 146 -4.75 -18.41 -22.81
CA PRO A 146 -5.52 -19.44 -22.10
C PRO A 146 -5.57 -20.82 -22.77
N GLN A 147 -5.29 -20.93 -24.07
CA GLN A 147 -5.19 -22.23 -24.77
C GLN A 147 -3.87 -22.97 -24.50
N ASN A 148 -2.80 -22.28 -24.08
CA ASN A 148 -1.50 -22.86 -23.76
C ASN A 148 -1.31 -23.04 -22.23
N ILE A 149 -2.40 -23.09 -21.49
CA ILE A 149 -2.42 -23.26 -20.03
C ILE A 149 -3.47 -24.31 -19.71
N MET A 150 -3.03 -25.46 -19.19
CA MET A 150 -3.92 -26.50 -18.68
C MET A 150 -4.29 -26.22 -17.23
N LEU A 151 -5.53 -26.50 -16.86
CA LEU A 151 -6.08 -26.43 -15.51
C LEU A 151 -6.53 -27.84 -15.09
N LEU A 152 -5.94 -28.33 -13.98
CA LEU A 152 -6.25 -29.63 -13.39
C LEU A 152 -7.41 -29.51 -12.38
N GLN A 153 -7.99 -30.65 -12.02
CA GLN A 153 -9.17 -30.73 -11.13
C GLN A 153 -8.91 -30.23 -9.69
N ASP A 154 -7.64 -30.12 -9.29
CA ASP A 154 -7.19 -29.61 -7.99
C ASP A 154 -6.97 -28.09 -7.95
N GLY A 155 -7.12 -27.40 -9.09
CA GLY A 155 -6.81 -25.98 -9.25
C GLY A 155 -5.36 -25.68 -9.65
N THR A 156 -4.49 -26.70 -9.79
CA THR A 156 -3.13 -26.52 -10.31
C THR A 156 -3.20 -26.18 -11.80
N ILE A 157 -2.43 -25.19 -12.25
CA ILE A 157 -2.21 -24.93 -13.68
C ILE A 157 -0.86 -25.48 -14.15
N LYS A 158 -0.76 -25.81 -15.43
CA LYS A 158 0.50 -26.09 -16.13
C LYS A 158 0.57 -25.34 -17.46
N VAL A 159 1.63 -24.56 -17.62
CA VAL A 159 1.95 -23.87 -18.87
C VAL A 159 2.51 -24.87 -19.89
N THR A 160 1.94 -24.88 -21.09
CA THR A 160 2.29 -25.74 -22.23
C THR A 160 2.96 -24.92 -23.33
N ASP A 161 3.42 -25.55 -24.41
CA ASP A 161 3.62 -24.89 -25.71
C ASP A 161 4.46 -23.59 -25.74
N PHE A 162 5.50 -23.51 -24.88
CA PHE A 162 6.61 -22.58 -25.03
C PHE A 162 7.05 -22.47 -26.50
N GLY A 163 7.23 -21.24 -27.00
CA GLY A 163 6.98 -20.86 -28.40
C GLY A 163 7.95 -21.33 -29.50
N ILE A 164 8.19 -22.64 -29.58
CA ILE A 164 9.07 -23.43 -30.48
C ILE A 164 9.05 -23.08 -31.99
N ALA A 165 8.12 -22.24 -32.46
CA ALA A 165 7.89 -22.02 -33.90
C ALA A 165 7.42 -20.62 -34.32
N ARG A 166 7.31 -19.61 -33.42
CA ARG A 166 6.63 -18.34 -33.77
C ARG A 166 7.49 -17.30 -34.54
N PHE A 167 8.59 -17.74 -35.16
CA PHE A 167 9.46 -16.94 -36.04
C PHE A 167 9.50 -17.46 -37.49
N SER A 168 8.32 -17.65 -38.10
CA SER A 168 8.20 -17.71 -39.56
C SER A 168 8.53 -16.33 -40.17
N ASP A 169 9.11 -16.37 -41.36
CA ASP A 169 9.95 -15.33 -41.98
C ASP A 169 9.43 -13.89 -41.99
N LYS A 170 10.40 -12.95 -41.94
CA LYS A 170 10.20 -11.51 -42.22
C LYS A 170 9.60 -11.21 -43.61
N ALA A 171 9.56 -12.20 -44.50
CA ALA A 171 9.13 -12.05 -45.89
C ALA A 171 7.63 -12.34 -46.13
N THR A 172 6.96 -13.12 -45.28
CA THR A 172 5.65 -13.72 -45.64
C THR A 172 4.65 -13.75 -44.48
N ARG A 173 4.34 -12.57 -43.92
CA ARG A 173 3.25 -12.38 -42.93
C ARG A 173 1.85 -12.45 -43.56
N THR A 174 1.55 -13.53 -44.30
CA THR A 174 0.18 -13.85 -44.68
C THR A 174 -0.53 -14.39 -43.44
N MET A 175 -1.31 -13.55 -42.75
CA MET A 175 -2.10 -13.95 -41.59
C MET A 175 -3.23 -14.89 -42.03
N THR A 176 -2.96 -16.20 -42.01
CA THR A 176 -3.94 -17.25 -42.31
C THR A 176 -4.95 -17.39 -41.17
N GLU A 177 -6.12 -17.96 -41.47
CA GLU A 177 -7.29 -17.98 -40.56
C GLU A 177 -7.01 -18.69 -39.22
N GLN A 178 -6.07 -19.64 -39.16
CA GLN A 178 -5.63 -20.26 -37.90
C GLN A 178 -4.86 -19.31 -36.97
N ALA A 179 -4.40 -18.14 -37.44
CA ALA A 179 -3.76 -17.14 -36.60
C ALA A 179 -4.76 -16.32 -35.75
N ILE A 180 -6.06 -16.36 -36.08
CA ILE A 180 -7.10 -15.48 -35.49
C ILE A 180 -7.10 -15.56 -33.95
N GLY A 181 -7.16 -16.75 -33.35
CA GLY A 181 -7.17 -16.89 -31.88
C GLY A 181 -5.83 -16.56 -31.18
N SER A 182 -4.75 -16.31 -31.93
CA SER A 182 -3.41 -16.03 -31.37
C SER A 182 -2.95 -14.58 -31.61
N VAL A 183 -3.78 -13.71 -32.20
CA VAL A 183 -3.52 -12.26 -32.24
C VAL A 183 -4.14 -11.50 -31.07
N HIS A 184 -5.19 -12.02 -30.43
CA HIS A 184 -5.81 -11.34 -29.27
C HIS A 184 -4.86 -11.16 -28.09
N TYR A 185 -3.82 -11.99 -27.95
CA TYR A 185 -2.82 -11.94 -26.86
C TYR A 185 -1.44 -11.41 -27.28
N ILE A 186 -1.29 -10.97 -28.53
CA ILE A 186 0.03 -10.58 -29.08
C ILE A 186 0.52 -9.27 -28.45
N ALA A 187 1.79 -9.23 -28.05
CA ALA A 187 2.39 -8.00 -27.53
C ALA A 187 2.68 -6.97 -28.66
N PRO A 188 2.67 -5.65 -28.37
CA PRO A 188 2.93 -4.62 -29.37
C PRO A 188 4.25 -4.81 -30.14
N GLU A 189 5.33 -5.16 -29.44
CA GLU A 189 6.64 -5.45 -30.01
C GLU A 189 6.63 -6.68 -30.94
N GLN A 190 5.85 -7.72 -30.62
CA GLN A 190 5.66 -8.89 -31.49
C GLN A 190 4.88 -8.52 -32.75
N ALA A 191 3.83 -7.70 -32.62
CA ALA A 191 3.05 -7.21 -33.75
C ALA A 191 3.92 -6.36 -34.70
N ARG A 192 4.81 -5.50 -34.19
CA ARG A 192 5.81 -4.80 -35.03
C ARG A 192 6.86 -5.76 -35.62
N GLY A 193 7.27 -6.77 -34.86
CA GLY A 193 8.38 -7.67 -35.21
C GLY A 193 9.73 -7.19 -34.65
N ASP A 194 9.70 -6.46 -33.54
CA ASP A 194 10.87 -6.02 -32.78
C ASP A 194 11.50 -7.21 -32.00
N VAL A 195 12.53 -6.92 -31.19
CA VAL A 195 13.10 -7.90 -30.25
C VAL A 195 12.15 -8.12 -29.07
N THR A 196 11.88 -9.38 -28.73
CA THR A 196 11.04 -9.79 -27.59
C THR A 196 11.88 -10.20 -26.39
N ASP A 197 11.53 -9.76 -25.18
CA ASP A 197 12.08 -10.24 -23.91
C ASP A 197 10.95 -10.77 -22.99
N GLY A 198 11.25 -11.05 -21.72
CA GLY A 198 10.24 -11.53 -20.76
C GLY A 198 9.02 -10.61 -20.57
N LYS A 199 9.13 -9.32 -20.91
CA LYS A 199 8.03 -8.35 -20.80
C LYS A 199 6.98 -8.52 -21.89
N THR A 200 7.31 -9.25 -22.97
CA THR A 200 6.35 -9.75 -23.95
C THR A 200 5.36 -10.71 -23.29
N ASP A 201 5.84 -11.66 -22.49
CA ASP A 201 4.97 -12.61 -21.78
C ASP A 201 4.11 -11.90 -20.71
N ILE A 202 4.67 -10.90 -20.02
CA ILE A 202 3.95 -10.07 -19.03
C ILE A 202 2.75 -9.35 -19.68
N TYR A 203 2.90 -8.82 -20.90
CA TYR A 203 1.80 -8.18 -21.62
C TYR A 203 0.65 -9.16 -21.91
N SER A 204 0.99 -10.36 -22.39
CA SER A 204 0.02 -11.42 -22.65
C SER A 204 -0.67 -11.93 -21.38
N VAL A 205 0.03 -11.98 -20.23
CA VAL A 205 -0.57 -12.22 -18.92
C VAL A 205 -1.56 -11.11 -18.54
N GLY A 206 -1.23 -9.84 -18.81
CA GLY A 206 -2.14 -8.70 -18.60
C GLY A 206 -3.43 -8.84 -19.41
N VAL A 207 -3.33 -9.19 -20.70
CA VAL A 207 -4.49 -9.46 -21.58
C VAL A 207 -5.35 -10.63 -21.05
N MET A 208 -4.70 -11.70 -20.58
CA MET A 208 -5.40 -12.85 -20.00
C MET A 208 -6.12 -12.51 -18.68
N LEU A 209 -5.46 -11.77 -17.78
CA LEU A 209 -6.06 -11.30 -16.53
C LEU A 209 -7.27 -10.39 -16.81
N TYR A 210 -7.17 -9.53 -17.84
CA TYR A 210 -8.29 -8.72 -18.31
C TYR A 210 -9.47 -9.58 -18.77
N GLU A 211 -9.23 -10.64 -19.58
CA GLU A 211 -10.30 -11.54 -20.04
C GLU A 211 -11.00 -12.22 -18.86
N MET A 212 -10.22 -12.80 -17.92
CA MET A 212 -10.77 -13.48 -16.74
C MET A 212 -11.64 -12.57 -15.85
N LEU A 213 -11.21 -11.33 -15.62
CA LEU A 213 -11.89 -10.39 -14.72
C LEU A 213 -13.14 -9.72 -15.33
N THR A 214 -13.19 -9.59 -16.65
CA THR A 214 -14.27 -8.86 -17.36
C THR A 214 -15.18 -9.75 -18.21
N GLY A 215 -14.78 -11.01 -18.42
CA GLY A 215 -15.43 -11.95 -19.35
C GLY A 215 -15.32 -11.54 -20.83
N LYS A 216 -14.39 -10.63 -21.16
CA LYS A 216 -14.23 -10.04 -22.50
C LYS A 216 -12.78 -9.73 -22.79
N LEU A 217 -12.39 -9.87 -24.06
CA LEU A 217 -11.06 -9.45 -24.51
C LEU A 217 -10.95 -7.91 -24.53
N PRO A 218 -9.76 -7.34 -24.26
CA PRO A 218 -9.57 -5.89 -24.22
C PRO A 218 -9.63 -5.23 -25.61
N PHE A 219 -9.36 -6.02 -26.66
CA PHE A 219 -9.42 -5.63 -28.06
C PHE A 219 -9.99 -6.80 -28.85
N ASP A 220 -11.01 -6.56 -29.67
CA ASP A 220 -11.63 -7.59 -30.50
C ASP A 220 -12.21 -6.96 -31.79
N SER A 221 -12.21 -7.73 -32.88
CA SER A 221 -12.62 -7.31 -34.21
C SER A 221 -12.63 -8.50 -35.18
N ASP A 222 -13.53 -8.47 -36.18
CA ASP A 222 -13.68 -9.51 -37.22
C ASP A 222 -12.39 -9.79 -38.04
N SER A 223 -11.40 -8.89 -37.97
CA SER A 223 -10.11 -9.02 -38.66
C SER A 223 -8.95 -9.13 -37.69
N ALA A 224 -8.16 -10.21 -37.81
CA ALA A 224 -6.94 -10.40 -37.04
C ALA A 224 -5.92 -9.27 -37.22
N VAL A 225 -5.92 -8.59 -38.37
CA VAL A 225 -5.07 -7.41 -38.62
C VAL A 225 -5.58 -6.19 -37.83
N SER A 226 -6.90 -6.03 -37.71
CA SER A 226 -7.50 -4.98 -36.87
C SER A 226 -7.21 -5.21 -35.39
N VAL A 227 -7.33 -6.46 -34.89
CA VAL A 227 -6.95 -6.82 -33.50
C VAL A 227 -5.47 -6.52 -33.24
N ALA A 228 -4.58 -6.89 -34.16
CA ALA A 228 -3.15 -6.57 -34.03
C ALA A 228 -2.88 -5.05 -34.05
N LEU A 229 -3.63 -4.26 -34.83
CA LEU A 229 -3.51 -2.79 -34.85
C LEU A 229 -4.05 -2.15 -33.55
N MET A 230 -5.15 -2.67 -33.00
CA MET A 230 -5.63 -2.27 -31.68
C MET A 230 -4.61 -2.59 -30.58
N GLN A 231 -3.99 -3.77 -30.64
CA GLN A 231 -2.89 -4.12 -29.73
C GLN A 231 -1.71 -3.15 -29.84
N LEU A 232 -1.42 -2.62 -31.04
CA LEU A 232 -0.37 -1.61 -31.24
C LEU A 232 -0.74 -0.19 -30.76
N GLN A 233 -1.98 0.25 -30.95
CA GLN A 233 -2.34 1.68 -30.90
C GLN A 233 -3.51 2.04 -29.97
N SER A 234 -4.40 1.10 -29.64
CA SER A 234 -5.60 1.38 -28.85
C SER A 234 -5.35 1.21 -27.35
N THR A 235 -5.86 2.14 -26.55
CA THR A 235 -6.01 1.98 -25.10
C THR A 235 -7.17 1.02 -24.82
N PRO A 236 -7.02 0.04 -23.90
CA PRO A 236 -8.14 -0.82 -23.52
C PRO A 236 -9.19 -0.01 -22.75
N LYS A 237 -10.44 -0.45 -22.75
CA LYS A 237 -11.44 0.07 -21.79
C LYS A 237 -10.98 -0.29 -20.36
N ARG A 238 -11.27 0.53 -19.34
CA ARG A 238 -10.90 0.18 -17.96
C ARG A 238 -11.73 -1.03 -17.47
N PRO A 239 -11.12 -2.07 -16.87
CA PRO A 239 -11.83 -3.24 -16.33
C PRO A 239 -13.05 -2.90 -15.46
N ARG A 240 -12.95 -1.90 -14.58
CA ARG A 240 -14.00 -1.47 -13.64
C ARG A 240 -15.16 -0.74 -14.33
N GLU A 241 -14.98 -0.24 -15.54
CA GLU A 241 -16.08 0.26 -16.39
C GLU A 241 -16.86 -0.89 -17.09
N ILE A 242 -16.41 -2.14 -16.95
CA ILE A 242 -17.12 -3.36 -17.43
C ILE A 242 -17.65 -4.14 -16.23
N ASN A 243 -16.83 -4.36 -15.21
CA ASN A 243 -17.17 -5.05 -13.97
C ASN A 243 -16.74 -4.20 -12.76
N PRO A 244 -17.63 -3.36 -12.20
CA PRO A 244 -17.32 -2.49 -11.05
C PRO A 244 -16.92 -3.23 -9.77
N GLY A 245 -17.15 -4.54 -9.69
CA GLY A 245 -16.72 -5.40 -8.58
C GLY A 245 -15.23 -5.74 -8.58
N ILE A 246 -14.48 -5.38 -9.63
CA ILE A 246 -13.02 -5.52 -9.65
C ILE A 246 -12.40 -4.48 -8.68
N PRO A 247 -11.53 -4.89 -7.75
CA PRO A 247 -10.79 -3.97 -6.89
C PRO A 247 -9.79 -3.10 -7.67
N ILE A 248 -9.60 -1.85 -7.23
CA ILE A 248 -8.79 -0.86 -7.95
C ILE A 248 -7.32 -1.29 -8.15
N GLY A 249 -6.66 -1.83 -7.12
CA GLY A 249 -5.28 -2.30 -7.24
C GLY A 249 -5.11 -3.37 -8.32
N LEU A 250 -6.09 -4.25 -8.52
CA LEU A 250 -6.04 -5.28 -9.55
C LEU A 250 -6.29 -4.74 -10.96
N GLU A 251 -7.15 -3.74 -11.11
CA GLU A 251 -7.27 -2.96 -12.35
C GLU A 251 -5.93 -2.28 -12.71
N GLN A 252 -5.27 -1.65 -11.73
CA GLN A 252 -3.96 -1.01 -11.95
C GLN A 252 -2.88 -2.02 -12.33
N ILE A 253 -2.82 -3.19 -11.68
CA ILE A 253 -1.90 -4.28 -12.03
C ILE A 253 -2.13 -4.75 -13.48
N THR A 254 -3.39 -4.98 -13.84
CA THR A 254 -3.79 -5.42 -15.19
C THR A 254 -3.36 -4.40 -16.25
N LEU A 255 -3.63 -3.11 -16.00
CA LEU A 255 -3.29 -2.04 -16.94
C LEU A 255 -1.78 -1.72 -17.00
N LYS A 256 -1.02 -1.87 -15.90
CA LYS A 256 0.45 -1.77 -15.92
C LYS A 256 1.08 -2.90 -16.74
N ALA A 257 0.60 -4.14 -16.61
CA ALA A 257 1.06 -5.25 -17.44
C ALA A 257 0.78 -5.00 -18.94
N MET A 258 -0.36 -4.39 -19.27
CA MET A 258 -0.79 -4.06 -20.63
C MET A 258 -0.25 -2.72 -21.20
N GLN A 259 0.80 -2.13 -20.61
CA GLN A 259 1.38 -0.89 -21.16
C GLN A 259 2.03 -1.12 -22.54
N LYS A 260 1.92 -0.11 -23.42
CA LYS A 260 2.29 -0.29 -24.84
C LYS A 260 3.80 -0.35 -25.06
N GLN A 261 4.59 0.43 -24.33
CA GLN A 261 6.04 0.28 -24.34
C GLN A 261 6.47 -0.77 -23.29
N PRO A 262 7.41 -1.67 -23.60
CA PRO A 262 7.95 -2.60 -22.60
C PRO A 262 8.61 -1.91 -21.40
N SER A 263 9.15 -0.69 -21.55
CA SER A 263 9.73 0.11 -20.47
C SER A 263 8.76 0.46 -19.34
N ASP A 264 7.46 0.53 -19.66
CA ASP A 264 6.43 1.09 -18.80
C ASP A 264 5.62 -0.03 -18.09
N ARG A 265 5.96 -1.29 -18.39
CA ARG A 265 5.46 -2.50 -17.73
C ARG A 265 6.33 -2.86 -16.52
N TYR A 266 5.95 -3.92 -15.81
CA TYR A 266 6.84 -4.61 -14.88
C TYR A 266 8.13 -5.06 -15.58
N ALA A 267 9.28 -4.90 -14.92
CA ALA A 267 10.58 -5.27 -15.47
C ALA A 267 10.79 -6.79 -15.55
N SER A 268 10.09 -7.55 -14.69
CA SER A 268 10.15 -9.01 -14.54
C SER A 268 8.83 -9.58 -14.01
N ALA A 269 8.62 -10.90 -14.17
CA ALA A 269 7.46 -11.58 -13.58
C ALA A 269 7.47 -11.53 -12.04
N ALA A 270 8.66 -11.54 -11.41
CA ALA A 270 8.82 -11.33 -9.96
C ALA A 270 8.31 -9.96 -9.47
N GLU A 271 8.48 -8.88 -10.25
CA GLU A 271 7.93 -7.57 -9.89
C GLU A 271 6.40 -7.57 -9.95
N MET A 272 5.81 -8.19 -10.98
CA MET A 272 4.36 -8.33 -11.08
C MET A 272 3.79 -9.21 -9.96
N LEU A 273 4.50 -10.29 -9.58
CA LEU A 273 4.18 -11.11 -8.41
C LEU A 273 4.22 -10.32 -7.11
N SER A 274 5.21 -9.43 -6.92
CA SER A 274 5.32 -8.59 -5.72
C SER A 274 4.09 -7.71 -5.51
N ASP A 275 3.61 -7.04 -6.56
CA ASP A 275 2.40 -6.22 -6.48
C ASP A 275 1.12 -7.07 -6.37
N ILE A 276 1.06 -8.24 -7.02
CA ILE A 276 -0.02 -9.22 -6.81
C ILE A 276 -0.09 -9.71 -5.36
N GLU A 277 1.04 -9.96 -4.71
CA GLU A 277 1.10 -10.38 -3.30
C GLU A 277 0.74 -9.23 -2.35
N ARG A 278 1.19 -8.00 -2.63
CA ARG A 278 0.74 -6.78 -1.90
C ARG A 278 -0.77 -6.59 -2.00
N PHE A 279 -1.34 -6.77 -3.19
CA PHE A 279 -2.77 -6.72 -3.43
C PHE A 279 -3.53 -7.88 -2.74
N ARG A 280 -2.94 -9.08 -2.68
CA ARG A 280 -3.50 -10.23 -1.95
C ARG A 280 -3.58 -9.98 -0.44
N LEU A 281 -2.60 -9.28 0.12
CA LEU A 281 -2.56 -8.89 1.54
C LEU A 281 -3.46 -7.68 1.85
N ASN A 282 -3.57 -6.72 0.93
CA ASN A 282 -4.46 -5.56 1.05
C ASN A 282 -5.27 -5.36 -0.25
N PRO A 283 -6.47 -5.95 -0.37
CA PRO A 283 -7.31 -5.80 -1.57
C PRO A 283 -7.84 -4.38 -1.80
N SER A 284 -7.71 -3.49 -0.81
CA SER A 284 -8.00 -2.05 -0.90
C SER A 284 -6.80 -1.20 -1.31
N ILE A 285 -5.62 -1.79 -1.57
CA ILE A 285 -4.44 -1.04 -2.00
C ILE A 285 -4.67 -0.31 -3.32
N VAL A 286 -4.16 0.93 -3.39
CA VAL A 286 -4.01 1.71 -4.61
C VAL A 286 -2.52 1.83 -4.87
N PHE A 287 -2.08 1.42 -6.06
CA PHE A 287 -0.69 1.56 -6.47
C PHE A 287 -0.45 2.95 -7.06
N ASP A 288 0.59 3.63 -6.59
CA ASP A 288 1.16 4.76 -7.32
C ASP A 288 2.20 4.24 -8.31
N TYR A 289 1.84 4.26 -9.59
CA TYR A 289 2.72 3.97 -10.72
C TYR A 289 3.13 5.25 -11.47
N GLY A 290 3.04 6.40 -10.81
CA GLY A 290 3.33 7.72 -11.34
C GLY A 290 2.28 8.25 -12.32
N SER A 291 2.63 9.35 -12.98
CA SER A 291 1.79 10.09 -13.92
C SER A 291 1.42 9.34 -15.21
N SER A 292 1.81 8.07 -15.35
CA SER A 292 1.24 7.12 -16.31
C SER A 292 -0.26 6.87 -16.09
N PHE A 293 -0.80 7.21 -14.91
CA PHE A 293 -2.21 7.00 -14.52
C PHE A 293 -2.89 8.28 -14.00
N VAL A 294 -2.70 9.42 -14.67
CA VAL A 294 -3.44 10.67 -14.34
C VAL A 294 -4.93 10.49 -14.56
N ASP A 295 -5.70 10.40 -13.47
CA ASP A 295 -7.14 10.22 -13.52
C ASP A 295 -7.88 11.57 -13.62
N ASN A 296 -8.00 12.09 -14.84
CA ASN A 296 -8.72 13.34 -15.15
C ASN A 296 -10.27 13.18 -15.08
N GLN A 297 -10.77 12.50 -14.05
CA GLN A 297 -12.19 12.33 -13.72
C GLN A 297 -12.53 13.21 -12.50
N PRO A 298 -13.15 14.40 -12.66
CA PRO A 298 -13.47 15.26 -11.52
C PRO A 298 -14.58 14.62 -10.67
N THR A 299 -14.25 14.30 -9.40
CA THR A 299 -15.14 13.62 -8.45
C THR A 299 -16.40 14.43 -8.14
N LYS A 300 -17.47 14.20 -8.90
CA LYS A 300 -18.80 14.72 -8.56
C LYS A 300 -19.37 13.95 -7.37
N PHE A 301 -19.40 14.61 -6.22
CA PHE A 301 -20.24 14.23 -5.10
C PHE A 301 -21.71 14.13 -5.55
N VAL A 302 -22.39 13.07 -5.15
CA VAL A 302 -23.86 12.94 -5.24
C VAL A 302 -24.38 12.50 -3.88
N THR A 303 -25.04 13.42 -3.18
CA THR A 303 -25.60 13.19 -1.85
C THR A 303 -26.82 12.26 -1.93
N PHE A 304 -26.80 11.16 -1.19
CA PHE A 304 -27.97 10.29 -1.03
C PHE A 304 -28.82 10.70 0.18
N LEU A 305 -29.98 11.30 -0.08
CA LEU A 305 -31.15 11.19 0.82
C LEU A 305 -32.41 10.87 0.01
N LYS A 306 -33.38 10.30 0.73
CA LYS A 306 -34.69 9.79 0.28
C LYS A 306 -35.58 10.94 -0.26
N ASP A 307 -36.66 10.73 -1.01
CA ASP A 307 -37.68 9.68 -0.86
C ASP A 307 -38.34 9.22 -2.17
N ALA A 308 -39.18 8.19 -2.10
CA ALA A 308 -39.85 7.56 -3.24
C ALA A 308 -41.39 7.56 -3.13
N LYS A 309 -42.08 7.95 -4.21
CA LYS A 309 -43.40 7.37 -4.62
C LYS A 309 -43.90 7.80 -6.01
N ASN A 310 -44.15 6.78 -6.84
CA ASN A 310 -45.19 6.63 -7.88
C ASN A 310 -45.61 7.79 -8.83
N ASN A 311 -45.24 7.59 -10.10
CA ASN A 311 -46.11 7.37 -11.28
C ASN A 311 -46.97 8.49 -11.92
N ASN A 312 -46.96 8.39 -13.27
CA ASN A 312 -47.96 8.80 -14.27
C ASN A 312 -48.02 10.26 -14.78
N SER A 313 -47.26 10.48 -15.86
CA SER A 313 -47.75 10.76 -17.23
C SER A 313 -48.56 12.02 -17.59
N TYR A 314 -48.28 12.52 -18.81
CA TYR A 314 -48.88 13.63 -19.58
C TYR A 314 -48.52 15.05 -19.09
N ASP A 315 -47.70 15.84 -19.80
CA ASP A 315 -47.78 16.43 -21.16
C ASP A 315 -48.26 17.91 -21.13
N ASP A 316 -47.77 18.67 -22.10
CA ASP A 316 -48.07 20.07 -22.46
C ASP A 316 -47.79 21.19 -21.42
N SER A 317 -48.19 22.43 -21.74
CA SER A 317 -47.40 23.64 -21.49
C SER A 317 -48.21 24.88 -21.02
N PHE A 318 -47.58 26.06 -21.07
CA PHE A 318 -48.10 27.42 -20.74
C PHE A 318 -48.39 27.77 -19.26
N ASN A 319 -47.39 28.41 -18.64
CA ASN A 319 -47.34 29.84 -18.28
C ASN A 319 -48.54 30.57 -17.59
N GLU A 320 -48.19 31.67 -16.91
CA GLU A 320 -49.03 32.78 -16.38
C GLU A 320 -49.64 32.71 -14.96
N ASN A 321 -48.93 33.39 -14.04
CA ASN A 321 -49.38 34.58 -13.30
C ASN A 321 -50.48 34.54 -12.19
N LYS A 322 -49.99 34.87 -10.97
CA LYS A 322 -50.42 35.99 -10.08
C LYS A 322 -51.70 35.92 -9.21
N GLU A 323 -51.51 36.44 -7.98
CA GLU A 323 -52.44 37.23 -7.13
C GLU A 323 -53.74 36.51 -6.65
N ASP A 324 -54.36 36.78 -5.48
CA ASP A 324 -54.26 37.81 -4.42
C ASP A 324 -54.47 37.09 -3.04
N SER A 325 -53.97 37.48 -1.84
CA SER A 325 -54.06 38.72 -1.03
C SER A 325 -55.25 38.78 -0.03
N SER A 326 -54.98 39.29 1.21
CA SER A 326 -55.93 39.67 2.30
C SER A 326 -56.77 38.55 3.00
N ASP A 327 -57.23 38.63 4.27
CA ASP A 327 -56.93 39.53 5.41
C ASP A 327 -57.39 38.98 6.80
N TYR A 328 -56.72 39.44 7.87
CA TYR A 328 -57.13 39.73 9.29
C TYR A 328 -58.00 38.85 10.25
N TYR A 329 -57.39 38.58 11.42
CA TYR A 329 -57.84 38.81 12.83
C TYR A 329 -58.64 37.82 13.73
N PHE A 330 -58.07 37.63 14.95
CA PHE A 330 -58.64 37.48 16.33
C PHE A 330 -59.53 36.28 16.79
N ASP A 331 -58.90 35.40 17.61
CA ASP A 331 -59.12 35.17 19.08
C ASP A 331 -59.77 33.89 19.70
N ASP A 332 -59.20 33.54 20.87
CA ASP A 332 -59.67 32.84 22.10
C ASP A 332 -60.32 31.41 22.16
N ASN A 333 -59.52 30.50 22.79
CA ASN A 333 -59.80 29.62 23.96
C ASN A 333 -60.49 28.20 23.95
N GLU A 334 -59.83 27.31 24.74
CA GLU A 334 -60.28 26.14 25.56
C GLU A 334 -60.99 24.90 24.93
N ASP A 335 -60.94 23.65 25.44
CA ASP A 335 -59.96 22.75 26.17
C ASP A 335 -60.59 21.30 26.17
N GLU A 336 -60.12 20.13 26.63
CA GLU A 336 -58.97 19.54 27.37
C GLU A 336 -58.87 18.01 26.96
N HIS A 337 -57.88 17.22 27.44
CA HIS A 337 -58.09 15.87 28.06
C HIS A 337 -56.84 14.96 28.25
N GLU A 338 -56.44 14.79 29.52
CA GLU A 338 -55.78 13.63 30.22
C GLU A 338 -54.36 13.11 29.78
N ALA A 339 -53.59 12.33 30.57
CA ALA A 339 -53.30 12.28 32.03
C ALA A 339 -52.26 11.16 32.39
N LYS A 340 -51.76 11.16 33.65
CA LYS A 340 -51.26 10.00 34.48
C LYS A 340 -49.93 9.29 34.10
N GLN A 341 -49.11 8.69 35.00
CA GLN A 341 -48.92 8.75 36.48
C GLN A 341 -47.65 7.92 36.94
N HIS A 342 -47.24 8.02 38.22
CA HIS A 342 -46.39 7.10 39.05
C HIS A 342 -44.85 7.29 39.26
N LYS A 343 -44.37 6.77 40.43
CA LYS A 343 -43.03 6.76 41.12
C LYS A 343 -43.05 5.58 42.17
N PRO A 344 -42.08 5.28 43.10
CA PRO A 344 -40.78 5.89 43.51
C PRO A 344 -39.64 4.86 43.95
N SER A 345 -38.67 5.28 44.82
CA SER A 345 -37.81 4.48 45.77
C SER A 345 -36.50 3.80 45.28
N TYR A 346 -35.43 3.50 46.07
CA TYR A 346 -34.93 4.03 47.37
C TYR A 346 -33.49 3.59 47.83
N TYR A 347 -33.16 2.28 47.86
CA TYR A 347 -32.31 1.59 48.86
C TYR A 347 -30.82 1.95 49.12
N ALA A 348 -30.19 2.94 48.48
CA ALA A 348 -28.72 3.03 48.34
C ALA A 348 -27.87 3.31 49.62
N ILE A 349 -28.46 3.78 50.71
CA ILE A 349 -27.74 4.55 51.75
C ILE A 349 -26.74 3.73 52.61
N LYS A 350 -26.83 2.39 52.66
CA LYS A 350 -26.00 1.58 53.57
C LYS A 350 -24.57 1.25 53.08
N GLY A 351 -24.21 1.50 51.82
CA GLY A 351 -22.88 1.14 51.30
C GLY A 351 -21.73 2.08 51.73
N VAL A 352 -22.04 3.33 52.08
CA VAL A 352 -21.09 4.45 52.11
C VAL A 352 -20.05 4.38 53.24
N LEU A 353 -20.35 3.71 54.35
CA LEU A 353 -19.46 3.67 55.53
C LEU A 353 -18.30 2.67 55.42
N ILE A 354 -18.37 1.68 54.53
CA ILE A 354 -17.32 0.67 54.35
C ILE A 354 -16.29 1.13 53.29
N SER A 355 -16.74 1.81 52.24
CA SER A 355 -15.86 2.35 51.20
C SER A 355 -14.93 3.45 51.71
N ALA A 356 -15.41 4.34 52.59
CA ALA A 356 -14.62 5.44 53.14
C ALA A 356 -13.30 4.97 53.79
N LEU A 357 -13.34 3.89 54.56
CA LEU A 357 -12.15 3.33 55.23
C LEU A 357 -11.12 2.75 54.25
N PHE A 358 -11.59 2.19 53.13
CA PHE A 358 -10.73 1.65 52.07
C PHE A 358 -10.07 2.75 51.24
N VAL A 359 -10.83 3.82 50.93
CA VAL A 359 -10.34 4.97 50.16
C VAL A 359 -9.19 5.68 50.89
N CYS A 360 -9.27 5.88 52.21
CA CYS A 360 -8.18 6.49 52.98
C CYS A 360 -6.86 5.70 52.94
N ALA A 361 -6.93 4.35 52.99
CA ALA A 361 -5.76 3.49 52.89
C ALA A 361 -5.12 3.56 51.49
N VAL A 362 -5.96 3.55 50.44
CA VAL A 362 -5.50 3.67 49.04
C VAL A 362 -4.85 5.03 48.78
N PHE A 363 -5.42 6.13 49.29
CA PHE A 363 -4.82 7.46 49.16
C PHE A 363 -3.44 7.57 49.83
N PHE A 364 -3.23 6.95 50.98
CA PHE A 364 -1.93 6.97 51.67
C PHE A 364 -0.84 6.21 50.88
N VAL A 365 -1.20 5.08 50.26
CA VAL A 365 -0.29 4.33 49.37
C VAL A 365 -0.01 5.11 48.08
N ILE A 366 -1.03 5.71 47.46
CA ILE A 366 -0.86 6.53 46.24
C ILE A 366 0.03 7.76 46.51
N ALA A 367 -0.07 8.38 47.69
CA ALA A 367 0.80 9.50 48.07
C ALA A 367 2.28 9.08 48.17
N LEU A 368 2.57 7.90 48.75
CA LEU A 368 3.92 7.36 48.81
C LEU A 368 4.47 6.97 47.42
N VAL A 369 3.65 6.35 46.57
CA VAL A 369 4.06 5.93 45.22
C VAL A 369 4.27 7.13 44.28
N ARG A 370 3.36 8.12 44.28
CA ARG A 370 3.56 9.37 43.51
C ARG A 370 4.72 10.23 44.03
N GLY A 371 5.15 10.02 45.28
CA GLY A 371 6.38 10.62 45.82
C GLY A 371 7.68 9.98 45.34
N CYS A 372 7.65 8.85 44.63
CA CYS A 372 8.84 8.05 44.29
C CYS A 372 8.76 7.38 42.90
N SER A 373 8.68 8.17 41.82
CA SER A 373 8.96 7.73 40.44
C SER A 373 9.33 8.91 39.52
N SER A 374 10.48 9.53 39.78
CA SER A 374 10.98 10.69 39.02
C SER A 374 12.11 10.31 38.05
N THR A 375 11.78 9.89 36.84
CA THR A 375 12.76 9.84 35.73
C THR A 375 12.91 11.26 35.18
N GLN A 376 13.93 11.99 35.64
CA GLN A 376 14.14 13.38 35.23
C GLN A 376 14.58 13.46 33.77
N SER A 377 13.77 14.08 32.90
CA SER A 377 14.28 14.67 31.66
C SER A 377 15.28 15.77 32.02
N LYS A 378 16.53 15.63 31.58
CA LYS A 378 17.60 16.60 31.87
C LYS A 378 17.43 17.81 30.94
N ASP A 379 17.50 19.01 31.50
CA ASP A 379 17.67 20.24 30.72
C ASP A 379 19.15 20.37 30.32
N VAL A 380 19.40 20.51 29.02
CA VAL A 380 20.74 20.52 28.42
C VAL A 380 20.91 21.79 27.59
N GLU A 381 22.11 22.35 27.58
CA GLU A 381 22.44 23.52 26.76
C GLU A 381 22.55 23.11 25.29
N VAL A 382 21.96 23.90 24.39
CA VAL A 382 21.99 23.64 22.93
C VAL A 382 23.45 23.57 22.45
N PRO A 383 23.94 22.42 21.94
CA PRO A 383 25.34 22.32 21.53
C PRO A 383 25.65 23.14 20.28
N ASP A 384 26.94 23.37 20.04
CA ASP A 384 27.43 23.95 18.79
C ASP A 384 27.66 22.87 17.74
N PHE A 385 26.97 23.02 16.62
CA PHE A 385 27.02 22.17 15.44
C PHE A 385 27.54 22.93 14.21
N VAL A 386 27.69 24.26 14.28
CA VAL A 386 28.14 25.07 13.14
C VAL A 386 29.60 24.77 12.81
N GLY A 387 29.91 24.62 11.53
CA GLY A 387 31.24 24.22 11.05
C GLY A 387 31.56 22.73 11.14
N LYS A 388 30.72 21.90 11.79
CA LYS A 388 30.80 20.43 11.75
C LYS A 388 30.14 19.88 10.51
N THR A 389 30.39 18.61 10.19
CA THR A 389 29.63 17.91 9.13
C THR A 389 28.29 17.39 9.66
N LEU A 390 27.26 17.32 8.80
CA LEU A 390 25.97 16.74 9.18
C LEU A 390 26.09 15.28 9.66
N VAL A 391 27.05 14.53 9.11
CA VAL A 391 27.33 13.13 9.49
C VAL A 391 27.88 13.06 10.92
N GLU A 392 28.92 13.84 11.23
CA GLU A 392 29.51 13.95 12.57
C GLU A 392 28.47 14.32 13.64
N VAL A 393 27.52 15.20 13.30
CA VAL A 393 26.46 15.64 14.22
C VAL A 393 25.37 14.59 14.42
N LYS A 394 24.98 13.85 13.37
CA LYS A 394 24.10 12.67 13.51
C LYS A 394 24.78 11.55 14.32
N GLU A 395 26.08 11.29 14.10
CA GLU A 395 26.83 10.21 14.75
C GLU A 395 27.13 10.45 16.25
N ASN A 396 27.16 11.71 16.71
CA ASN A 396 27.50 12.09 18.09
C ASN A 396 26.36 12.81 18.85
N ASN A 397 25.11 12.37 18.62
CA ASN A 397 23.90 12.98 19.18
C ASN A 397 23.55 12.47 20.60
N GLU A 398 24.41 12.73 21.59
CA GLU A 398 24.31 12.15 22.95
C GLU A 398 22.96 12.42 23.66
N ASP A 399 22.32 13.58 23.40
CA ASP A 399 21.06 14.01 24.02
C ASP A 399 19.80 13.72 23.16
N ASN A 400 19.93 12.91 22.10
CA ASN A 400 18.85 12.47 21.20
C ASN A 400 18.05 13.59 20.49
N PHE A 401 18.68 14.71 20.15
CA PHE A 401 18.01 15.80 19.42
C PHE A 401 17.45 15.34 18.05
N GLN A 402 16.31 15.90 17.66
CA GLN A 402 15.74 15.69 16.33
C GLN A 402 16.27 16.77 15.38
N PHE A 403 16.74 16.41 14.18
CA PHE A 403 17.36 17.39 13.27
C PHE A 403 16.49 17.69 12.05
N GLU A 404 16.05 18.95 11.92
CA GLU A 404 15.36 19.47 10.73
C GLU A 404 16.38 20.13 9.80
N ILE A 405 16.49 19.68 8.54
CA ILE A 405 17.60 20.06 7.65
C ILE A 405 17.13 21.02 6.54
N ASN A 406 17.75 22.20 6.50
CA ASN A 406 17.67 23.16 5.39
C ASN A 406 18.96 23.10 4.53
N SER A 407 18.85 23.41 3.23
CA SER A 407 20.00 23.64 2.33
C SER A 407 20.26 25.13 2.10
N LYS A 408 21.53 25.50 1.93
CA LYS A 408 21.97 26.81 1.39
C LYS A 408 23.38 26.64 0.82
N TYR A 409 23.67 27.23 -0.34
CA TYR A 409 25.02 27.19 -0.91
C TYR A 409 25.91 28.35 -0.43
N ASP A 410 27.15 28.03 -0.09
CA ASP A 410 28.26 28.93 0.24
C ASP A 410 29.55 28.37 -0.38
N ASP A 411 30.17 29.13 -1.30
CA ASP A 411 31.36 28.69 -2.04
C ASP A 411 32.68 28.85 -1.25
N SER A 412 32.62 29.41 -0.04
CA SER A 412 33.75 29.53 0.89
C SER A 412 33.90 28.35 1.85
N LYS A 413 33.03 27.34 1.74
CA LYS A 413 32.92 26.18 2.64
C LYS A 413 32.83 24.88 1.84
N ASP A 414 33.25 23.76 2.45
CA ASP A 414 33.02 22.44 1.86
C ASP A 414 31.54 22.03 1.94
N MET A 415 31.09 21.19 1.01
CA MET A 415 29.72 20.70 0.94
C MET A 415 29.42 19.72 2.08
N GLY A 416 28.23 19.82 2.70
CA GLY A 416 27.83 18.98 3.84
C GLY A 416 28.26 19.51 5.22
N ILE A 417 28.97 20.65 5.28
CA ILE A 417 29.24 21.39 6.52
C ILE A 417 27.99 22.18 6.94
N ILE A 418 27.68 22.21 8.23
CA ILE A 418 26.60 23.03 8.81
C ILE A 418 27.02 24.50 8.81
N LEU A 419 26.23 25.35 8.16
CA LEU A 419 26.43 26.79 8.04
C LEU A 419 25.77 27.59 9.18
N ASP A 420 24.64 27.12 9.71
CA ASP A 420 23.82 27.82 10.71
C ASP A 420 22.91 26.83 11.47
N GLN A 421 22.42 27.22 12.66
CA GLN A 421 21.51 26.41 13.47
C GLN A 421 20.48 27.23 14.27
N GLU A 422 19.29 26.66 14.47
CA GLU A 422 18.22 27.22 15.30
C GLU A 422 17.64 26.15 16.25
N PRO A 423 17.67 26.34 17.58
CA PRO A 423 18.25 27.47 18.31
C PRO A 423 19.78 27.56 18.16
N ALA A 424 20.31 28.78 18.29
CA ALA A 424 21.75 29.01 18.29
C ALA A 424 22.44 28.34 19.49
N ALA A 425 23.71 27.94 19.32
CA ALA A 425 24.49 27.28 20.36
C ALA A 425 24.52 28.10 21.67
N GLY A 426 24.26 27.43 22.80
CA GLY A 426 24.22 28.05 24.13
C GLY A 426 23.12 29.09 24.37
N SER A 427 22.25 29.39 23.39
CA SER A 427 21.22 30.44 23.51
C SER A 427 20.15 30.16 24.56
N MET A 428 19.86 28.88 24.79
CA MET A 428 18.88 28.41 25.79
C MET A 428 19.22 27.00 26.27
N LYS A 429 18.47 26.52 27.27
CA LYS A 429 18.42 25.10 27.61
C LYS A 429 17.18 24.47 26.99
N VAL A 430 17.36 23.29 26.43
CA VAL A 430 16.35 22.45 25.79
C VAL A 430 16.29 21.10 26.50
N LYS A 431 15.23 20.33 26.30
CA LYS A 431 15.15 18.97 26.84
C LYS A 431 15.86 18.01 25.90
N THR A 432 16.49 16.96 26.44
CA THR A 432 16.88 15.77 25.67
C THR A 432 15.70 15.32 24.78
N GLY A 433 15.91 15.11 23.48
CA GLY A 433 14.85 14.82 22.52
C GLY A 433 14.24 16.02 21.77
N SER A 434 14.65 17.25 22.03
CA SER A 434 14.10 18.45 21.36
C SER A 434 14.56 18.57 19.90
N THR A 435 13.80 19.28 19.06
CA THR A 435 14.18 19.58 17.67
C THR A 435 15.18 20.72 17.58
N ILE A 436 16.19 20.56 16.73
CA ILE A 436 17.18 21.57 16.36
C ILE A 436 17.24 21.62 14.82
N LYS A 437 17.08 22.80 14.26
CA LYS A 437 17.12 23.05 12.82
C LYS A 437 18.56 23.37 12.39
N LEU A 438 19.04 22.76 11.32
CA LEU A 438 20.40 22.92 10.80
C LEU A 438 20.35 23.35 9.34
N THR A 439 21.02 24.44 9.00
CA THR A 439 21.24 24.82 7.59
C THR A 439 22.59 24.28 7.14
N VAL A 440 22.60 23.45 6.10
CA VAL A 440 23.80 22.74 5.61
C VAL A 440 24.25 23.30 4.27
N ASN A 441 25.57 23.36 4.06
CA ASN A 441 26.16 23.81 2.82
C ASN A 441 25.83 22.84 1.68
N GLY A 442 25.00 23.31 0.75
CA GLY A 442 24.52 22.52 -0.36
C GLY A 442 23.68 23.32 -1.34
N THR A 443 23.92 23.06 -2.63
CA THR A 443 22.95 23.29 -3.71
C THR A 443 21.93 22.15 -3.77
N ASP A 444 20.79 22.39 -4.43
CA ASP A 444 19.77 21.35 -4.72
C ASP A 444 20.26 20.39 -5.84
N THR A 445 21.40 19.75 -5.61
CA THR A 445 22.13 18.96 -6.59
C THR A 445 21.89 17.48 -6.40
N GLU A 446 21.32 16.87 -7.44
CA GLU A 446 21.13 15.44 -7.52
C GLU A 446 22.48 14.71 -7.56
N VAL A 447 22.68 13.77 -6.64
CA VAL A 447 23.78 12.80 -6.64
C VAL A 447 23.22 11.40 -6.90
N SER A 448 23.90 10.60 -7.71
CA SER A 448 23.50 9.21 -7.97
C SER A 448 24.01 8.28 -6.88
N VAL A 449 23.14 7.39 -6.38
CA VAL A 449 23.51 6.32 -5.46
C VAL A 449 24.56 5.40 -6.12
N PRO A 450 25.73 5.17 -5.51
CA PRO A 450 26.79 4.35 -6.08
C PRO A 450 26.42 2.86 -6.14
N PHE A 451 27.00 2.14 -7.13
CA PHE A 451 26.84 0.69 -7.28
C PHE A 451 27.77 -0.06 -6.31
N VAL A 452 27.24 -0.41 -5.13
CA VAL A 452 27.96 -1.10 -4.04
C VAL A 452 27.52 -2.55 -3.82
N THR A 453 26.70 -3.11 -4.70
CA THR A 453 26.32 -4.54 -4.64
C THR A 453 27.54 -5.45 -4.83
N ASN A 454 27.66 -6.49 -3.99
CA ASN A 454 28.82 -7.38 -3.85
C ASN A 454 30.12 -6.71 -3.36
N TYR A 455 30.08 -5.47 -2.86
CA TYR A 455 31.18 -4.89 -2.07
C TYR A 455 31.04 -5.35 -0.61
N SER A 456 32.13 -5.33 0.16
CA SER A 456 32.00 -5.51 1.62
C SER A 456 31.26 -4.32 2.24
N GLU A 457 30.69 -4.53 3.42
CA GLU A 457 30.04 -3.47 4.21
C GLU A 457 30.94 -2.22 4.34
N SER A 458 32.21 -2.40 4.73
CA SER A 458 33.17 -1.30 4.92
C SER A 458 33.45 -0.50 3.65
N GLU A 459 33.62 -1.18 2.51
CA GLU A 459 33.83 -0.51 1.21
C GLU A 459 32.57 0.24 0.75
N SER A 460 31.40 -0.32 1.05
CA SER A 460 30.09 0.27 0.71
C SER A 460 29.79 1.52 1.53
N LEU A 461 30.11 1.49 2.82
CA LEU A 461 30.00 2.64 3.74
C LEU A 461 30.89 3.80 3.25
N GLN A 462 32.14 3.53 2.88
CA GLN A 462 33.04 4.56 2.37
C GLN A 462 32.55 5.14 1.05
N ALA A 463 32.15 4.29 0.08
CA ALA A 463 31.67 4.74 -1.23
C ALA A 463 30.40 5.61 -1.16
N LEU A 464 29.57 5.45 -0.12
CA LEU A 464 28.42 6.32 0.15
C LEU A 464 28.82 7.64 0.83
N LYS A 465 29.73 7.60 1.83
CA LYS A 465 30.27 8.81 2.46
C LYS A 465 31.05 9.68 1.46
N ASP A 466 31.76 9.09 0.50
CA ASP A 466 32.43 9.75 -0.64
C ASP A 466 31.46 10.45 -1.62
N LYS A 467 30.15 10.22 -1.47
CA LYS A 467 29.08 10.89 -2.22
C LYS A 467 28.25 11.84 -1.36
N SER A 468 28.68 12.10 -0.13
CA SER A 468 27.95 12.90 0.87
C SER A 468 26.53 12.36 1.11
N LEU A 469 26.38 11.03 1.06
CA LEU A 469 25.17 10.30 1.41
C LEU A 469 25.32 9.69 2.81
N VAL A 470 24.21 9.49 3.52
CA VAL A 470 24.21 8.95 4.89
C VAL A 470 23.89 7.45 4.83
N PRO A 471 24.87 6.54 4.96
CA PRO A 471 24.60 5.11 4.87
C PRO A 471 23.90 4.59 6.13
N GLN A 472 22.87 3.75 5.94
CA GLN A 472 22.16 3.05 7.02
C GLN A 472 22.34 1.53 6.83
N VAL A 473 22.95 0.83 7.79
CA VAL A 473 23.24 -0.61 7.66
C VAL A 473 22.04 -1.44 8.10
N VAL A 474 21.56 -2.32 7.23
CA VAL A 474 20.50 -3.30 7.53
C VAL A 474 21.05 -4.70 7.29
N TYR A 475 21.31 -5.45 8.36
CA TYR A 475 21.66 -6.87 8.22
C TYR A 475 20.43 -7.67 7.81
N VAL A 476 20.56 -8.45 6.72
CA VAL A 476 19.50 -9.32 6.22
C VAL A 476 20.02 -10.75 6.05
N GLU A 477 19.14 -11.71 6.32
CA GLU A 477 19.47 -13.11 6.11
C GLU A 477 19.55 -13.42 4.61
N ASN A 478 20.68 -13.96 4.16
CA ASN A 478 20.89 -14.30 2.76
C ASN A 478 21.89 -15.45 2.64
N THR A 479 21.41 -16.59 2.15
CA THR A 479 22.19 -17.83 1.99
C THR A 479 22.85 -17.98 0.61
N LYS A 480 22.74 -16.96 -0.26
CA LYS A 480 23.33 -16.89 -1.61
C LYS A 480 24.56 -15.97 -1.66
N THR A 481 24.58 -14.90 -0.85
CA THR A 481 25.67 -13.91 -0.78
C THR A 481 26.55 -14.17 0.46
N PRO A 482 27.89 -14.10 0.37
CA PRO A 482 28.75 -14.30 1.54
C PRO A 482 28.49 -13.29 2.66
N LYS A 483 28.56 -13.73 3.93
CA LYS A 483 28.33 -12.86 5.09
C LYS A 483 29.27 -11.64 5.09
N GLY A 484 28.73 -10.45 5.35
CA GLY A 484 29.46 -9.17 5.38
C GLY A 484 29.53 -8.43 4.03
N TYR A 485 28.83 -8.91 3.00
CA TYR A 485 28.74 -8.26 1.69
C TYR A 485 27.34 -7.68 1.43
N VAL A 486 27.28 -6.56 0.70
CA VAL A 486 26.03 -5.86 0.35
C VAL A 486 25.30 -6.55 -0.81
N ILE A 487 23.99 -6.70 -0.65
CA ILE A 487 23.07 -7.42 -1.56
C ILE A 487 22.30 -6.45 -2.46
N ASP A 488 21.81 -5.35 -1.91
CA ASP A 488 21.06 -4.29 -2.61
C ASP A 488 21.15 -2.98 -1.80
N THR A 489 20.64 -1.88 -2.37
CA THR A 489 20.50 -0.59 -1.68
C THR A 489 19.09 -0.01 -1.82
N PHE A 490 18.67 0.84 -0.88
CA PHE A 490 17.48 1.67 -1.02
C PHE A 490 17.78 3.14 -0.67
N PRO A 491 17.61 4.11 -1.60
CA PRO A 491 17.23 3.93 -3.01
C PRO A 491 18.24 3.05 -3.78
N LYS A 492 17.78 2.42 -4.87
CA LYS A 492 18.62 1.51 -5.67
C LYS A 492 19.79 2.23 -6.33
N ALA A 493 20.92 1.55 -6.46
CA ALA A 493 22.09 2.07 -7.16
C ALA A 493 21.74 2.61 -8.57
N GLY A 494 22.31 3.77 -8.91
CA GLY A 494 21.98 4.54 -10.10
C GLY A 494 20.78 5.48 -9.96
N ALA A 495 19.92 5.31 -8.96
CA ALA A 495 18.87 6.30 -8.65
C ALA A 495 19.50 7.64 -8.24
N LYS A 496 18.83 8.73 -8.59
CA LYS A 496 19.19 10.08 -8.13
C LYS A 496 18.55 10.36 -6.78
N THR A 497 19.29 11.04 -5.91
CA THR A 497 18.81 11.57 -4.62
C THR A 497 19.54 12.86 -4.27
N THR A 498 19.19 13.56 -3.20
CA THR A 498 19.90 14.78 -2.76
C THR A 498 21.05 14.45 -1.81
N ILE A 499 22.06 15.32 -1.80
CA ILE A 499 23.15 15.30 -0.81
C ILE A 499 22.58 15.34 0.62
N GLY A 500 23.12 14.53 1.53
CA GLY A 500 22.63 14.37 2.90
C GLY A 500 21.47 13.37 3.08
N SER A 501 20.93 12.80 1.99
CA SER A 501 19.90 11.76 2.07
C SER A 501 20.42 10.45 2.67
N ASP A 502 19.54 9.78 3.43
CA ASP A 502 19.79 8.44 3.95
C ASP A 502 19.69 7.37 2.84
N VAL A 503 20.64 6.42 2.82
CA VAL A 503 20.70 5.30 1.88
C VAL A 503 20.93 4.00 2.64
N TYR A 504 19.95 3.11 2.61
CA TYR A 504 20.01 1.81 3.27
C TYR A 504 20.85 0.84 2.45
N ILE A 505 21.78 0.12 3.10
CA ILE A 505 22.56 -0.98 2.50
C ILE A 505 22.20 -2.30 3.18
N TYR A 506 21.82 -3.30 2.38
CA TYR A 506 21.36 -4.59 2.89
C TYR A 506 22.52 -5.59 2.91
N VAL A 507 23.03 -5.94 4.09
CA VAL A 507 24.26 -6.75 4.28
C VAL A 507 23.92 -8.20 4.64
N ALA A 508 24.51 -9.17 3.93
CA ALA A 508 24.27 -10.59 4.15
C ALA A 508 24.75 -11.09 5.52
N ASN A 509 23.91 -11.88 6.22
CA ASN A 509 24.21 -12.40 7.56
C ASN A 509 23.65 -13.81 7.85
N GLY A 510 24.17 -14.88 7.23
CA GLY A 510 23.91 -16.25 7.73
C GLY A 510 24.03 -17.40 6.74
N ALA A 511 24.04 -18.64 7.24
CA ALA A 511 23.97 -19.88 6.47
C ALA A 511 23.30 -21.01 7.29
N ARG A 512 22.61 -21.92 6.60
CA ARG A 512 21.58 -22.87 7.07
C ARG A 512 21.88 -23.77 8.28
N SER A 513 20.82 -24.06 9.05
CA SER A 513 20.65 -25.28 9.86
C SER A 513 19.16 -25.64 10.02
N THR A 514 18.84 -26.94 10.06
CA THR A 514 17.57 -27.63 10.48
C THR A 514 16.23 -27.06 9.99
N GLN A 515 15.26 -27.90 9.58
CA GLN A 515 13.95 -27.41 9.10
C GLN A 515 12.74 -27.82 9.94
N VAL A 516 11.91 -26.83 10.26
CA VAL A 516 10.67 -26.92 11.06
C VAL A 516 9.48 -26.38 10.26
N THR A 517 8.25 -26.67 10.70
CA THR A 517 7.01 -26.20 10.05
C THR A 517 6.30 -25.20 10.95
N ILE A 518 5.93 -24.03 10.42
CA ILE A 518 5.17 -23.02 11.15
C ILE A 518 3.72 -23.52 11.34
N PRO A 519 3.20 -23.64 12.58
CA PRO A 519 1.81 -23.97 12.86
C PRO A 519 0.91 -22.76 12.59
N SER A 520 -0.38 -23.00 12.31
CA SER A 520 -1.34 -21.90 12.25
C SER A 520 -1.59 -21.35 13.67
N VAL A 521 -1.32 -20.05 13.83
CA VAL A 521 -1.51 -19.29 15.08
C VAL A 521 -2.47 -18.10 14.92
N GLU A 522 -3.13 -18.02 13.77
CA GLU A 522 -4.15 -17.01 13.46
C GLU A 522 -5.37 -17.16 14.40
N GLY A 523 -5.87 -16.04 14.93
CA GLY A 523 -6.96 -15.99 15.91
C GLY A 523 -6.57 -16.41 17.34
N GLN A 524 -5.32 -16.82 17.60
CA GLN A 524 -4.84 -17.10 18.96
C GLN A 524 -4.45 -15.81 19.69
N ASN A 525 -4.35 -15.87 21.03
CA ASN A 525 -3.72 -14.78 21.77
C ASN A 525 -2.20 -14.77 21.51
N LEU A 526 -1.61 -13.58 21.45
CA LEU A 526 -0.17 -13.38 21.25
C LEU A 526 0.70 -14.20 22.24
N SER A 527 0.28 -14.36 23.49
CA SER A 527 1.06 -15.15 24.47
C SER A 527 1.09 -16.65 24.14
N GLU A 528 -0.01 -17.19 23.60
CA GLU A 528 -0.16 -18.59 23.19
C GLU A 528 0.61 -18.84 21.89
N ALA A 529 0.37 -18.02 20.87
CA ALA A 529 1.05 -18.06 19.57
C ALA A 529 2.58 -17.94 19.70
N ARG A 530 3.06 -17.01 20.54
CA ARG A 530 4.49 -16.82 20.83
C ARG A 530 5.09 -18.05 21.49
N SER A 531 4.35 -18.72 22.37
CA SER A 531 4.82 -19.94 23.05
C SER A 531 4.93 -21.10 22.07
N ALA A 532 3.89 -21.35 21.27
CA ALA A 532 3.85 -22.43 20.27
C ALA A 532 4.94 -22.30 19.19
N LEU A 533 5.32 -21.08 18.81
CA LEU A 533 6.41 -20.83 17.86
C LEU A 533 7.80 -20.98 18.51
N ASN A 534 7.99 -20.44 19.71
CA ASN A 534 9.25 -20.58 20.45
C ASN A 534 9.59 -22.07 20.75
N GLU A 535 8.59 -22.91 21.03
CA GLU A 535 8.78 -24.36 21.24
C GLU A 535 9.31 -25.10 20.00
N LEU A 536 9.14 -24.53 18.81
CA LEU A 536 9.66 -25.06 17.53
C LEU A 536 11.02 -24.45 17.16
N GLY A 537 11.67 -23.74 18.09
CA GLY A 537 12.95 -23.07 17.85
C GLY A 537 12.86 -21.85 16.94
N LEU A 538 11.67 -21.28 16.73
CA LEU A 538 11.45 -20.09 15.91
C LEU A 538 11.58 -18.81 16.75
N THR A 539 12.04 -17.73 16.14
CA THR A 539 12.13 -16.41 16.78
C THR A 539 10.84 -15.63 16.53
N VAL A 540 10.21 -15.06 17.56
CA VAL A 540 8.90 -14.37 17.38
C VAL A 540 9.03 -12.86 17.50
N GLU A 541 8.76 -12.15 16.41
CA GLU A 541 8.58 -10.69 16.38
C GLU A 541 7.09 -10.32 16.36
N THR A 542 6.79 -9.05 16.64
CA THR A 542 5.40 -8.54 16.67
C THR A 542 5.31 -7.15 16.09
N VAL A 543 4.42 -6.98 15.10
CA VAL A 543 3.96 -5.69 14.60
C VAL A 543 2.51 -5.51 15.05
N TYR A 544 2.19 -4.35 15.59
CA TYR A 544 0.82 -4.03 15.97
C TYR A 544 0.08 -3.36 14.82
N ASP A 545 -1.11 -3.87 14.52
CA ASP A 545 -2.08 -3.28 13.60
C ASP A 545 -2.97 -2.30 14.38
N ASP A 546 -2.94 -1.02 13.98
CA ASP A 546 -3.70 0.06 14.58
C ASP A 546 -5.13 0.17 14.05
N ASP A 547 -5.42 -0.38 12.86
CA ASP A 547 -6.73 -0.30 12.21
C ASP A 547 -7.58 -1.58 12.39
N SER A 548 -6.97 -2.66 12.91
CA SER A 548 -7.63 -3.94 13.19
C SER A 548 -8.85 -3.84 14.11
N LYS A 549 -9.81 -4.74 13.85
CA LYS A 549 -11.11 -4.83 14.55
C LYS A 549 -11.18 -6.02 15.51
N GLU A 550 -10.14 -6.85 15.52
CA GLU A 550 -9.99 -7.94 16.48
C GLU A 550 -9.66 -7.41 17.88
N ALA A 551 -9.95 -8.21 18.91
CA ALA A 551 -9.63 -7.85 20.29
C ALA A 551 -8.11 -7.65 20.46
N LYS A 552 -7.72 -6.70 21.32
CA LYS A 552 -6.31 -6.40 21.61
C LYS A 552 -5.51 -7.68 21.96
N ASP A 553 -4.28 -7.75 21.46
CA ASP A 553 -3.34 -8.86 21.63
C ASP A 553 -3.77 -10.18 20.93
N THR A 554 -4.74 -10.12 20.00
CA THR A 554 -5.10 -11.24 19.10
C THR A 554 -4.22 -11.24 17.85
N VAL A 555 -3.75 -12.41 17.43
CA VAL A 555 -2.93 -12.58 16.21
C VAL A 555 -3.82 -12.58 14.96
N ILE A 556 -3.55 -11.64 14.06
CA ILE A 556 -4.27 -11.42 12.80
C ILE A 556 -3.66 -12.27 11.67
N CYS A 557 -2.34 -12.38 11.61
CA CYS A 557 -1.63 -13.27 10.69
C CYS A 557 -0.16 -13.47 11.11
N SER A 558 0.54 -14.43 10.50
CA SER A 558 1.97 -14.65 10.66
C SER A 558 2.73 -14.52 9.33
N SER A 559 3.95 -13.98 9.39
CA SER A 559 4.90 -13.98 8.28
C SER A 559 6.22 -14.61 8.72
N PRO A 560 6.71 -15.70 8.09
CA PRO A 560 6.08 -16.42 7.00
C PRO A 560 4.74 -17.08 7.36
N LEU A 561 3.93 -17.36 6.34
CA LEU A 561 2.66 -18.08 6.47
C LEU A 561 2.89 -19.55 6.88
N PRO A 562 1.92 -20.22 7.53
CA PRO A 562 2.03 -21.61 8.02
C PRO A 562 2.11 -22.70 6.93
N TYR A 563 2.46 -22.34 5.69
CA TYR A 563 2.45 -23.21 4.51
C TYR A 563 3.86 -23.42 3.96
N GLY A 564 4.73 -24.03 4.77
CA GLY A 564 6.08 -24.37 4.35
C GLY A 564 6.93 -25.06 5.42
N LYS A 565 8.14 -25.43 5.02
CA LYS A 565 9.25 -25.67 5.95
C LYS A 565 10.16 -24.44 5.94
N VAL A 566 10.49 -23.96 7.12
CA VAL A 566 11.44 -22.86 7.35
C VAL A 566 12.62 -23.38 8.15
N ASP A 567 13.75 -22.65 8.14
CA ASP A 567 14.94 -23.08 8.85
C ASP A 567 14.83 -22.73 10.36
N GLU A 568 15.45 -23.50 11.25
CA GLU A 568 15.37 -23.32 12.71
C GLU A 568 16.02 -21.99 13.11
N GLY A 569 15.37 -21.23 14.00
CA GLY A 569 15.73 -19.84 14.30
C GLY A 569 15.04 -18.78 13.44
N THR A 570 14.38 -19.15 12.33
CA THR A 570 13.64 -18.22 11.44
C THR A 570 12.76 -17.27 12.25
N VAL A 571 12.81 -15.98 11.91
CA VAL A 571 11.92 -14.97 12.48
C VAL A 571 10.51 -15.13 11.89
N VAL A 572 9.54 -15.37 12.76
CA VAL A 572 8.11 -15.30 12.47
C VAL A 572 7.57 -14.01 13.07
N THR A 573 7.29 -13.03 12.22
CA THR A 573 6.62 -11.79 12.60
C THR A 573 5.12 -12.05 12.70
N LEU A 574 4.54 -11.80 13.88
CA LEU A 574 3.10 -11.81 14.10
C LEU A 574 2.53 -10.41 13.91
N THR A 575 1.50 -10.29 13.08
CA THR A 575 0.66 -9.09 13.03
C THR A 575 -0.42 -9.24 14.11
N VAL A 576 -0.52 -8.27 15.03
CA VAL A 576 -1.33 -8.39 16.24
C VAL A 576 -2.24 -7.17 16.38
N SER A 577 -3.50 -7.35 16.77
CA SER A 577 -4.39 -6.20 17.01
C SER A 577 -3.89 -5.36 18.20
N SER A 578 -3.68 -4.07 17.96
CA SER A 578 -3.44 -3.07 19.01
C SER A 578 -4.68 -2.80 19.88
N GLY A 579 -5.87 -3.09 19.36
CA GLY A 579 -7.15 -2.64 19.91
C GLY A 579 -7.49 -1.16 19.71
N LYS A 580 -6.82 -0.41 18.81
CA LYS A 580 -7.16 0.99 18.53
C LYS A 580 -8.36 1.14 17.59
N GLY A 581 -8.29 0.53 16.40
CA GLY A 581 -9.37 0.47 15.39
C GLY A 581 -9.64 1.77 14.63
N ASP A 582 -10.54 1.67 13.64
CA ASP A 582 -11.02 2.77 12.79
C ASP A 582 -11.26 4.07 13.57
N LYS A 583 -10.78 5.20 13.04
CA LYS A 583 -11.13 6.53 13.57
C LYS A 583 -12.56 6.90 13.20
N LYS A 584 -13.34 7.35 14.19
CA LYS A 584 -14.75 7.72 14.07
C LYS A 584 -14.98 9.17 14.50
N THR A 585 -15.80 9.90 13.76
CA THR A 585 -16.30 11.22 14.19
C THR A 585 -17.56 11.04 15.03
N VAL A 586 -17.64 11.76 16.15
CA VAL A 586 -18.76 11.74 17.10
C VAL A 586 -19.13 13.17 17.48
N ASP A 587 -20.42 13.48 17.41
CA ASP A 587 -20.96 14.80 17.79
C ASP A 587 -21.22 14.87 19.30
N VAL A 588 -20.56 15.80 19.99
CA VAL A 588 -20.81 16.12 21.40
C VAL A 588 -21.68 17.37 21.48
N PHE A 589 -22.83 17.27 22.13
CA PHE A 589 -23.77 18.38 22.31
C PHE A 589 -23.59 19.01 23.70
N VAL A 590 -23.18 20.28 23.71
CA VAL A 590 -22.91 21.08 24.90
C VAL A 590 -24.07 22.05 25.12
N ASP A 591 -24.89 21.81 26.14
CA ASP A 591 -25.93 22.76 26.57
C ASP A 591 -25.28 23.99 27.20
N LEU A 592 -25.78 25.19 26.88
CA LEU A 592 -25.21 26.47 27.33
C LEU A 592 -26.20 27.22 28.24
N PRO A 593 -25.72 28.04 29.20
CA PRO A 593 -26.56 28.57 30.28
C PRO A 593 -27.54 29.65 29.76
N ALA A 594 -28.76 29.24 29.48
CA ALA A 594 -29.73 30.01 28.67
C ALA A 594 -30.10 31.40 29.21
N ASP A 595 -29.97 31.63 30.53
CA ASP A 595 -30.32 32.90 31.18
C ASP A 595 -29.19 33.95 31.12
N VAL A 596 -27.99 33.57 30.68
CA VAL A 596 -26.82 34.48 30.60
C VAL A 596 -26.90 35.32 29.33
N SER A 597 -27.21 36.62 29.50
CA SER A 597 -27.30 37.61 28.41
C SER A 597 -25.97 38.15 27.92
N ASP A 598 -24.91 37.98 28.70
CA ASP A 598 -23.60 38.58 28.45
C ASP A 598 -22.67 37.65 27.64
N SER A 599 -21.54 38.18 27.20
CA SER A 599 -20.53 37.43 26.45
C SER A 599 -19.65 36.59 27.38
N VAL A 600 -19.60 35.28 27.12
CA VAL A 600 -18.85 34.27 27.88
C VAL A 600 -17.76 33.69 27.00
N SER A 601 -16.55 33.55 27.53
CA SER A 601 -15.42 32.88 26.87
C SER A 601 -15.52 31.36 27.08
N MET A 602 -15.91 30.62 26.04
CA MET A 602 -15.94 29.16 26.07
C MET A 602 -14.60 28.59 25.63
N THR A 603 -14.04 27.70 26.44
CA THR A 603 -12.77 27.00 26.17
C THR A 603 -13.01 25.50 26.13
N VAL A 604 -12.47 24.81 25.13
CA VAL A 604 -12.59 23.36 24.94
C VAL A 604 -11.22 22.70 25.06
N ILE A 605 -11.14 21.62 25.82
CA ILE A 605 -9.91 20.89 26.12
C ILE A 605 -10.17 19.40 25.85
N ILE A 606 -9.35 18.77 25.00
CA ILE A 606 -9.48 17.36 24.60
C ILE A 606 -8.24 16.62 25.12
N ASP A 607 -8.46 15.63 25.99
CA ASP A 607 -7.43 14.84 26.70
C ASP A 607 -6.29 15.69 27.32
N GLY A 608 -6.65 16.90 27.80
CA GLY A 608 -5.72 17.86 28.42
C GLY A 608 -5.08 18.87 27.47
N VAL A 609 -5.34 18.79 26.16
CA VAL A 609 -4.84 19.73 25.15
C VAL A 609 -5.93 20.76 24.80
N LEU A 610 -5.57 22.04 24.80
CA LEU A 610 -6.45 23.15 24.40
C LEU A 610 -6.82 23.05 22.91
N ASP A 611 -8.11 22.94 22.60
CA ASP A 611 -8.63 22.97 21.24
C ASP A 611 -8.96 24.42 20.85
N SER A 612 -8.16 24.99 19.94
CA SER A 612 -8.32 26.36 19.43
C SER A 612 -9.32 26.50 18.28
N GLN A 613 -9.87 25.40 17.75
CA GLN A 613 -10.93 25.42 16.73
C GLN A 613 -12.30 25.65 17.37
N TYR A 614 -12.54 25.05 18.54
CA TYR A 614 -13.81 25.15 19.25
C TYR A 614 -13.83 26.20 20.38
N SER A 615 -12.67 26.58 20.93
CA SER A 615 -12.58 27.65 21.94
C SER A 615 -12.85 29.04 21.35
N LYS A 616 -13.84 29.77 21.90
CA LYS A 616 -14.28 31.10 21.42
C LYS A 616 -15.19 31.82 22.41
N THR A 617 -15.30 33.14 22.28
CA THR A 617 -16.35 33.92 22.96
C THR A 617 -17.72 33.74 22.28
N LEU A 618 -18.78 33.58 23.06
CA LEU A 618 -20.17 33.45 22.60
C LEU A 618 -21.15 34.14 23.57
N VAL A 619 -22.42 34.27 23.19
CA VAL A 619 -23.50 34.76 24.08
C VAL A 619 -24.53 33.64 24.26
N PRO A 620 -24.62 33.00 25.45
CA PRO A 620 -25.46 31.82 25.69
C PRO A 620 -26.96 32.03 25.40
N LYS A 621 -27.52 33.19 25.75
CA LYS A 621 -28.93 33.56 25.50
C LYS A 621 -29.38 33.40 24.05
N TYR A 622 -28.48 33.51 23.08
CA TYR A 622 -28.77 33.33 21.65
C TYR A 622 -28.34 31.96 21.10
N ASN A 623 -27.54 31.20 21.84
CA ASN A 623 -27.03 29.88 21.43
C ASN A 623 -27.18 28.91 22.61
N LYS A 624 -28.34 28.26 22.74
CA LYS A 624 -28.66 27.36 23.87
C LYS A 624 -27.88 26.04 23.85
N THR A 625 -27.24 25.70 22.75
CA THR A 625 -26.45 24.47 22.57
C THR A 625 -25.34 24.73 21.57
N TYR A 626 -24.19 24.09 21.75
CA TYR A 626 -23.09 24.07 20.79
C TYR A 626 -22.65 22.63 20.50
N THR A 627 -22.33 22.32 19.26
CA THR A 627 -21.91 20.98 18.84
C THR A 627 -20.42 20.96 18.54
N LEU A 628 -19.71 19.99 19.13
CA LEU A 628 -18.30 19.71 18.88
C LEU A 628 -18.23 18.42 18.05
N GLN A 629 -17.60 18.46 16.86
CA GLN A 629 -17.41 17.26 16.04
C GLN A 629 -16.00 16.71 16.32
N ILE A 630 -15.92 15.71 17.20
CA ILE A 630 -14.63 15.16 17.68
C ILE A 630 -14.33 13.87 16.92
N THR A 631 -13.11 13.71 16.41
CA THR A 631 -12.70 12.52 15.64
C THR A 631 -11.50 11.84 16.29
N GLY A 632 -11.64 10.55 16.61
CA GLY A 632 -10.60 9.77 17.28
C GLY A 632 -10.87 8.27 17.22
N SER A 633 -10.07 7.48 17.93
CA SER A 633 -10.25 6.04 18.14
C SER A 633 -9.98 5.68 19.60
N GLY A 634 -10.43 4.51 20.07
CA GLY A 634 -10.45 4.18 21.50
C GLY A 634 -11.41 5.08 22.31
N THR A 635 -10.91 5.75 23.35
CA THR A 635 -11.69 6.65 24.23
C THR A 635 -10.98 7.98 24.46
N SER A 636 -11.73 9.08 24.52
CA SER A 636 -11.22 10.45 24.73
C SER A 636 -12.09 11.22 25.74
N ASN A 637 -11.51 12.18 26.46
CA ASN A 637 -12.21 13.04 27.40
C ASN A 637 -12.21 14.50 26.93
N VAL A 638 -13.38 15.13 26.92
CA VAL A 638 -13.59 16.51 26.49
C VAL A 638 -14.11 17.33 27.66
N VAL A 639 -13.33 18.34 28.07
CA VAL A 639 -13.69 19.32 29.11
C VAL A 639 -14.06 20.62 28.42
N VAL A 640 -15.22 21.18 28.76
CA VAL A 640 -15.66 22.52 28.34
C VAL A 640 -15.69 23.42 29.56
N GLN A 641 -15.00 24.55 29.45
CA GLN A 641 -14.95 25.62 30.45
C GLN A 641 -15.70 26.86 29.94
N LEU A 642 -16.25 27.65 30.86
CA LEU A 642 -16.85 28.96 30.61
C LEU A 642 -16.17 30.00 31.52
N ASP A 643 -15.63 31.07 30.93
CA ASP A 643 -14.83 32.11 31.58
C ASP A 643 -13.66 31.59 32.46
N GLY A 644 -13.13 30.41 32.09
CA GLY A 644 -12.02 29.73 32.75
C GLY A 644 -12.44 28.69 33.80
N GLU A 645 -13.71 28.66 34.22
CA GLU A 645 -14.24 27.67 35.15
C GLU A 645 -14.80 26.43 34.43
N ALA A 646 -14.59 25.24 34.99
CA ALA A 646 -15.10 24.00 34.40
C ALA A 646 -16.64 23.98 34.39
N TYR A 647 -17.23 23.60 33.25
CA TYR A 647 -18.68 23.70 33.03
C TYR A 647 -19.32 22.36 32.62
N ARG A 648 -18.72 21.64 31.67
CA ARG A 648 -19.16 20.30 31.24
C ARG A 648 -17.96 19.38 31.02
N GLU A 649 -18.11 18.10 31.34
CA GLU A 649 -17.16 17.07 30.96
C GLU A 649 -17.87 15.90 30.26
N TYR A 650 -17.21 15.32 29.26
CA TYR A 650 -17.70 14.21 28.47
C TYR A 650 -16.58 13.17 28.27
N THR A 651 -16.92 11.89 28.36
CA THR A 651 -16.09 10.80 27.83
C THR A 651 -16.75 10.26 26.55
N ILE A 652 -15.96 10.20 25.48
CA ILE A 652 -16.34 9.61 24.18
C ILE A 652 -15.72 8.22 24.09
N ASP A 653 -16.52 7.24 23.66
CA ASP A 653 -16.06 5.94 23.17
C ASP A 653 -16.26 5.92 21.65
N PHE A 654 -15.17 5.87 20.89
CA PHE A 654 -15.21 5.89 19.43
C PHE A 654 -15.53 4.52 18.82
N ALA A 655 -15.31 3.40 19.53
CA ALA A 655 -15.69 2.08 19.03
C ALA A 655 -17.22 1.98 18.98
N THR A 656 -17.91 2.28 20.09
CA THR A 656 -19.39 2.32 20.09
C THR A 656 -19.93 3.57 19.44
N GLY A 657 -19.22 4.71 19.49
CA GLY A 657 -19.72 6.04 19.14
C GLY A 657 -20.59 6.67 20.23
N SER A 658 -20.41 6.24 21.49
CA SER A 658 -21.17 6.74 22.64
C SER A 658 -20.51 7.98 23.23
N VAL A 659 -21.34 8.94 23.65
CA VAL A 659 -20.93 10.11 24.43
C VAL A 659 -21.59 10.05 25.79
N THR A 660 -20.79 9.94 26.85
CA THR A 660 -21.26 10.01 28.24
C THR A 660 -20.85 11.36 28.82
N ASN A 661 -21.81 12.22 29.12
CA ASN A 661 -21.56 13.37 29.99
C ASN A 661 -21.22 12.86 31.40
N THR A 662 -20.07 13.24 31.92
CA THR A 662 -19.51 12.75 33.20
C THR A 662 -19.65 13.77 34.32
N VAL A 663 -19.57 15.07 34.01
CA VAL A 663 -19.67 16.16 35.00
C VAL A 663 -20.46 17.33 34.43
N ASN A 664 -21.30 17.94 35.27
CA ASN A 664 -22.00 19.20 35.00
C ASN A 664 -21.77 20.16 36.17
N HIS A 665 -21.38 21.39 35.87
CA HIS A 665 -21.37 22.50 36.82
C HIS A 665 -22.44 23.53 36.46
N GLU A 666 -22.91 24.27 37.46
CA GLU A 666 -23.70 25.47 37.24
C GLU A 666 -22.77 26.63 36.88
N TYR A 667 -23.16 27.44 35.90
CA TYR A 667 -22.38 28.63 35.53
C TYR A 667 -22.58 29.72 36.58
N ASN A 668 -21.49 30.07 37.27
CA ASN A 668 -21.48 31.15 38.25
C ASN A 668 -21.12 32.47 37.58
N TYR A 669 -21.98 33.49 37.73
CA TYR A 669 -21.70 34.83 37.21
C TYR A 669 -20.41 35.40 37.85
N PRO A 670 -19.42 35.85 37.05
CA PRO A 670 -18.20 36.44 37.59
C PRO A 670 -18.54 37.71 38.39
N THR A 671 -18.36 37.65 39.71
CA THR A 671 -18.79 38.70 40.63
C THR A 671 -17.85 39.91 40.54
N THR A 672 -18.18 40.84 39.65
CA THR A 672 -17.48 42.12 39.48
C THR A 672 -17.77 43.05 40.66
N ALA A 673 -17.01 42.89 41.74
CA ALA A 673 -16.99 43.85 42.84
C ALA A 673 -16.58 45.24 42.31
N PRO A 674 -17.36 46.31 42.55
CA PRO A 674 -17.08 47.62 41.97
C PRO A 674 -15.81 48.23 42.56
N ILE A 675 -14.83 48.49 41.69
CA ILE A 675 -13.55 49.12 42.06
C ILE A 675 -13.82 50.60 42.42
N VAL A 676 -13.73 50.92 43.70
CA VAL A 676 -13.78 52.32 44.18
C VAL A 676 -12.45 53.01 43.86
N PRO A 677 -12.43 54.15 43.13
CA PRO A 677 -11.18 54.85 42.84
C PRO A 677 -10.56 55.48 44.10
N SER A 678 -9.34 55.08 44.44
CA SER A 678 -8.58 55.69 45.54
C SER A 678 -7.91 57.00 45.10
N THR A 679 -8.29 58.11 45.71
CA THR A 679 -7.75 59.44 45.41
C THR A 679 -6.64 59.84 46.41
N GLN A 680 -5.38 59.80 45.96
CA GLN A 680 -4.28 60.55 46.60
C GLN A 680 -3.35 61.20 45.54
N PRO A 681 -2.66 62.31 45.87
CA PRO A 681 -2.00 63.17 44.88
C PRO A 681 -0.53 62.75 44.62
N PRO A 682 0.06 63.18 43.48
CA PRO A 682 1.47 62.92 43.18
C PRO A 682 2.39 63.71 44.12
N THR A 683 3.47 63.06 44.59
CA THR A 683 4.53 63.72 45.37
C THR A 683 5.71 64.06 44.46
N GLN A 684 6.26 65.27 44.63
CA GLN A 684 7.29 65.87 43.80
C GLN A 684 8.71 65.37 44.16
N PRO A 685 9.60 65.10 43.17
CA PRO A 685 11.04 64.99 43.39
C PRO A 685 11.69 66.39 43.42
N ASP A 686 12.65 66.60 44.32
CA ASP A 686 13.38 67.87 44.44
C ASP A 686 14.51 68.05 43.41
N ILE A 687 14.86 69.31 43.17
CA ILE A 687 15.83 69.75 42.15
C ILE A 687 17.17 70.10 42.81
N ILE A 688 18.29 69.75 42.14
CA ILE A 688 19.58 70.43 42.34
C ILE A 688 20.09 70.93 40.97
N HIS A 689 20.31 72.23 40.86
CA HIS A 689 20.84 72.90 39.68
C HIS A 689 22.37 73.02 39.69
N THR A 690 23.00 73.06 38.51
CA THR A 690 23.93 74.14 38.11
C THR A 690 24.07 74.20 36.58
N GLU A 691 24.19 75.40 36.04
CA GLU A 691 24.38 75.80 34.62
C GLU A 691 25.60 76.78 34.55
N PRO A 692 26.02 77.32 33.38
CA PRO A 692 26.37 76.71 32.08
C PRO A 692 27.75 77.31 31.65
N PRO A 693 27.98 77.87 30.43
CA PRO A 693 27.79 77.42 29.03
C PRO A 693 29.14 77.32 28.26
N THR A 694 29.13 76.92 26.97
CA THR A 694 29.64 77.75 25.82
C THR A 694 29.56 77.06 24.43
N THR A 695 28.85 77.72 23.51
CA THR A 695 29.11 77.93 22.05
C THR A 695 29.47 76.78 21.07
N GLU A 696 28.76 76.80 19.94
CA GLU A 696 29.13 76.25 18.62
C GLU A 696 30.37 76.96 18.01
N PRO A 697 30.94 76.52 16.86
CA PRO A 697 30.36 76.97 15.58
C PRO A 697 30.33 75.95 14.42
N VAL A 698 29.54 76.30 13.41
CA VAL A 698 29.40 75.69 12.06
C VAL A 698 30.69 75.78 11.22
N THR A 699 30.94 74.74 10.40
CA THR A 699 31.57 74.89 9.05
C THR A 699 30.99 73.87 8.07
N ASP A 700 30.46 74.33 6.93
CA ASP A 700 30.38 73.54 5.70
C ASP A 700 31.80 73.26 5.16
N ASP A 701 31.96 72.26 4.29
CA ASP A 701 32.49 72.56 2.95
C ASP A 701 32.20 71.47 1.90
N PHE A 702 32.05 71.90 0.65
CA PHE A 702 31.85 71.06 -0.54
C PHE A 702 33.10 71.18 -1.44
N ASN A 703 33.74 70.07 -1.85
CA ASN A 703 33.98 69.71 -3.27
C ASN A 703 35.16 68.75 -3.55
N ILE A 704 34.87 67.76 -4.40
CA ILE A 704 35.55 67.40 -5.67
C ILE A 704 37.06 67.75 -5.82
N PHE A 705 37.91 66.72 -5.96
CA PHE A 705 38.61 66.35 -7.22
C PHE A 705 39.65 65.23 -6.97
N GLY A 706 39.74 64.27 -7.90
CA GLY A 706 40.63 63.10 -7.83
C GLY A 706 40.19 62.02 -8.81
#